data_AF-A0A7S0FBH8-F1
#
_entry.id   AF-A0A7S0FBH8-F1
#
_cell.length_a   1.000
_cell.length_b   1.000
_cell.length_c   1.000
_cell.angle_alpha   90.00
_cell.angle_beta   90.00
_cell.angle_gamma   90.00
#
_symmetry.space_group_name_H-M   'P 1'
#
loop_
_entity.id
_entity.type
_entity.pdbx_description
1 polymer ?
#
loop_
_entity_poly.entity_id
_entity_poly.type
_entity_poly.pdbx_seq_one_letter_code
_entity_poly.pdbx_strand_id
1 'polypeptide(L)'
;MEVLYSTEDSRVRGRIHWPPGWISLADLETGQRWAAKKAVCPKRHDLQRRLAPYWARCDSCQSIFPEGVLMLRCQACEYDLCAGCLATKSDLHVWSFELTATETEEGSLGFTCEALSSERILLREVQDISWAAANGLLPGDELVAVGGRLAAELSLKELGDLFDRVRPLELSFAYRGECDAVSMTFQGVDCAALSANLSAAMVLEAVLREALAAEVGCGVSPADVEVSLYTGSALFTKCVVSPPEGVLASELHAKLVCMGALPKALATRLSALPGIKAVSSGAVAVRDLKPSKRSEPEAQGVVRLGLARPQIANRVLTWPSHWGVTRAQCMRLLRQLRADPNWKCSNTVYTMVSDFIIPMTQGKGLGYAALENVHNPREVNVMVVHAWGENAENFLEAIVRSTTQHDVMFICALSLYQAEDAAGPSVVGQFGCYPNDTPFRQVARYLQAQHEADAARPQTRRQVPQALQALSLVLLASALLCIYGPILAWGCTPTFDMSECLVRRPPEQTMQIVEWLPVEHFEPVRGGFIVGIVLAVLAVASHWMLAWLQPCTARVLVVADPEVDLSSRLWCLHHLWVADSLGVPLQLAATLADVGHESCRPELAVCAQSHYRELLLQQIKHGVGGRQGFAGMEQAIQAMCRCRDRHFNFMVLGWSAVWALLRCADHRLAMAWDAEQESAFLLAILGALVGTGLAAGTVRRTVLVARGVPSGGALGVVALALLASGWLAISTLAFAGLLQPRAWTGVVNAVFDESYRHRDVQQCTSSTCQHFVAFISSFAQTLMIAAANLAMCLLCAFCCPGFLRWRPYRPYDGTPNAIIALVAIAIAVVAARFILDEPPHEDYAFAVLFLYLTQLCARCLVPALVLWAVVSAWGLRIRTRGRSKDNGSAEDCCVVGRASGSATYSLDSPRSLDTAHSGPEPPPPQSGLRVQLGGAVQHVSV
;
A
#
# COMPACT_ATOMS: atom_id res chain seq x y z
N MET A 1 -55.73 -26.51 26.39
CA MET A 1 -55.76 -25.22 27.11
C MET A 1 -57.08 -24.58 26.77
N GLU A 2 -57.99 -24.44 27.73
CA GLU A 2 -59.24 -23.70 27.51
C GLU A 2 -58.91 -22.20 27.60
N VAL A 3 -59.34 -21.45 26.59
CA VAL A 3 -59.18 -19.99 26.54
C VAL A 3 -60.57 -19.39 26.51
N LEU A 4 -60.84 -18.47 27.43
CA LEU A 4 -62.12 -17.78 27.56
C LEU A 4 -61.90 -16.30 27.29
N TYR A 5 -62.66 -15.74 26.36
CA TYR A 5 -62.79 -14.31 26.21
C TYR A 5 -63.80 -13.78 27.23
N SER A 6 -63.33 -13.04 28.23
CA SER A 6 -64.18 -12.40 29.23
C SER A 6 -64.53 -10.99 28.75
N THR A 7 -65.75 -10.83 28.26
CA THR A 7 -66.29 -9.53 27.79
C THR A 7 -66.42 -8.51 28.90
N GLU A 8 -66.71 -8.94 30.14
CA GLU A 8 -66.94 -8.02 31.28
C GLU A 8 -65.67 -7.28 31.71
N ASP A 9 -64.51 -7.95 31.64
CA ASP A 9 -63.23 -7.38 32.08
C ASP A 9 -62.30 -7.04 30.91
N SER A 10 -62.79 -7.11 29.66
CA SER A 10 -61.98 -6.97 28.45
C SER A 10 -60.70 -7.82 28.47
N ARG A 11 -60.78 -9.08 28.95
CA ARG A 11 -59.61 -9.95 29.18
C ARG A 11 -59.74 -11.30 28.49
N VAL A 12 -58.63 -11.77 27.94
CA VAL A 12 -58.46 -13.17 27.54
C VAL A 12 -57.94 -13.94 28.74
N ARG A 13 -58.68 -14.94 29.21
CA ARG A 13 -58.30 -15.81 30.33
C ARG A 13 -57.96 -17.21 29.85
N GLY A 14 -56.99 -17.85 30.48
CA GLY A 14 -56.57 -19.21 30.20
C GLY A 14 -56.78 -20.10 31.42
N ARG A 15 -57.34 -21.28 31.21
CA ARG A 15 -57.48 -22.27 32.27
C ARG A 15 -56.14 -22.97 32.51
N ILE A 16 -55.58 -22.79 33.70
CA ILE A 16 -54.39 -23.51 34.18
C ILE A 16 -54.81 -24.78 34.91
N HIS A 17 -54.04 -25.85 34.69
CA HIS A 17 -54.32 -27.16 35.29
C HIS A 17 -53.79 -27.25 36.73
N TRP A 18 -52.70 -26.55 37.05
CA TRP A 18 -52.11 -26.55 38.38
C TRP A 18 -51.42 -25.20 38.71
N PRO A 19 -51.83 -24.51 39.79
CA PRO A 19 -53.06 -24.77 40.54
C PRO A 19 -54.29 -24.64 39.60
N PRO A 20 -55.34 -25.45 39.76
CA PRO A 20 -56.50 -25.38 38.88
C PRO A 20 -57.19 -24.01 39.02
N GLY A 21 -57.35 -23.29 37.91
CA GLY A 21 -57.93 -21.94 37.94
C GLY A 21 -57.89 -21.24 36.58
N TRP A 22 -58.34 -19.99 36.56
CA TRP A 22 -58.22 -19.10 35.41
C TRP A 22 -57.16 -18.05 35.71
N ILE A 23 -56.23 -17.87 34.79
CA ILE A 23 -55.30 -16.74 34.79
C ILE A 23 -55.67 -15.80 33.66
N SER A 24 -55.48 -14.50 33.85
CA SER A 24 -55.49 -13.57 32.73
C SER A 24 -54.28 -13.87 31.84
N LEU A 25 -54.48 -13.97 30.53
CA LEU A 25 -53.44 -14.13 29.52
C LEU A 25 -53.16 -12.79 28.84
N ALA A 26 -54.21 -12.02 28.57
CA ALA A 26 -54.12 -10.68 28.00
C ALA A 26 -55.28 -9.79 28.48
N ASP A 27 -55.00 -8.50 28.61
CA ASP A 27 -55.93 -7.40 28.78
C ASP A 27 -56.03 -6.68 27.43
N LEU A 28 -57.25 -6.53 26.94
CA LEU A 28 -57.52 -6.07 25.58
C LEU A 28 -57.69 -4.56 25.50
N GLU A 29 -57.95 -3.90 26.63
CA GLU A 29 -58.00 -2.44 26.70
C GLU A 29 -56.60 -1.87 26.79
N THR A 30 -55.78 -2.39 27.70
CA THR A 30 -54.41 -1.91 27.90
C THR A 30 -53.40 -2.56 26.94
N GLY A 31 -53.76 -3.71 26.36
CA GLY A 31 -52.85 -4.54 25.59
C GLY A 31 -51.87 -5.37 26.44
N GLN A 32 -51.96 -5.27 27.78
CA GLN A 32 -51.07 -5.97 28.71
C GLN A 32 -51.19 -7.49 28.58
N ARG A 33 -50.08 -8.22 28.58
CA ARG A 33 -50.07 -9.69 28.48
C ARG A 33 -49.34 -10.32 29.65
N TRP A 34 -49.94 -11.32 30.26
CA TRP A 34 -49.39 -12.07 31.40
C TRP A 34 -48.81 -13.43 31.00
N ALA A 35 -49.10 -13.90 29.79
CA ALA A 35 -48.53 -15.14 29.27
C ALA A 35 -48.39 -15.08 27.73
N ALA A 36 -47.24 -15.54 27.22
CA ALA A 36 -46.98 -15.68 25.79
C ALA A 36 -46.75 -17.16 25.42
N LYS A 37 -47.27 -17.58 24.26
CA LYS A 37 -47.02 -18.93 23.74
C LYS A 37 -45.58 -18.98 23.19
N LYS A 38 -44.72 -19.74 23.84
CA LYS A 38 -43.33 -19.93 23.41
C LYS A 38 -43.26 -20.64 22.06
N ALA A 39 -42.46 -20.12 21.12
CA ALA A 39 -42.19 -20.81 19.87
C ALA A 39 -41.32 -22.04 20.15
N VAL A 40 -41.79 -23.21 19.73
CA VAL A 40 -41.04 -24.46 19.87
C VAL A 40 -40.84 -25.14 18.53
N CYS A 41 -39.70 -25.80 18.35
CA CYS A 41 -39.44 -26.62 17.16
C CYS A 41 -40.33 -27.88 17.17
N PRO A 42 -40.37 -28.69 16.08
CA PRO A 42 -41.15 -29.94 16.06
C PRO A 42 -40.81 -30.94 17.18
N LYS A 43 -39.58 -30.86 17.73
CA LYS A 43 -39.14 -31.66 18.90
C LYS A 43 -39.40 -30.99 20.26
N ARG A 44 -40.18 -29.89 20.30
CA ARG A 44 -40.57 -29.13 21.49
C ARG A 44 -39.43 -28.43 22.25
N HIS A 45 -38.28 -28.21 21.62
CA HIS A 45 -37.26 -27.31 22.16
C HIS A 45 -37.60 -25.86 21.84
N ASP A 46 -37.14 -24.95 22.68
CA ASP A 46 -37.33 -23.52 22.49
C ASP A 46 -36.61 -23.03 21.23
N LEU A 47 -37.33 -22.26 20.42
CA LEU A 47 -36.75 -21.50 19.32
C LEU A 47 -36.26 -20.15 19.86
N GLN A 48 -34.97 -19.86 19.65
CA GLN A 48 -34.35 -18.61 20.05
C GLN A 48 -34.11 -17.72 18.83
N ARG A 49 -34.27 -16.40 18.99
CA ARG A 49 -33.96 -15.44 17.93
C ARG A 49 -32.44 -15.36 17.78
N ARG A 50 -31.92 -15.65 16.59
CA ARG A 50 -30.48 -15.53 16.27
C ARG A 50 -30.31 -15.04 14.85
N LEU A 51 -29.24 -14.31 14.61
CA LEU A 51 -28.80 -14.02 13.25
C LEU A 51 -28.36 -15.34 12.60
N ALA A 52 -28.77 -15.57 11.35
CA ALA A 52 -28.38 -16.72 10.58
C ALA A 52 -26.84 -16.74 10.45
N PRO A 53 -26.14 -17.74 11.00
CA PRO A 53 -24.67 -17.77 11.03
C PRO A 53 -24.04 -18.13 9.67
N TYR A 54 -24.88 -18.44 8.68
CA TYR A 54 -24.56 -18.74 7.30
C TYR A 54 -25.86 -18.55 6.49
N TRP A 55 -25.85 -18.94 5.21
CA TRP A 55 -27.06 -18.96 4.38
C TRP A 55 -28.07 -20.00 4.92
N ALA A 56 -28.95 -19.56 5.82
CA ALA A 56 -29.88 -20.42 6.53
C ALA A 56 -31.12 -20.69 5.70
N ARG A 57 -31.64 -21.91 5.76
CA ARG A 57 -32.86 -22.32 5.07
C ARG A 57 -33.96 -22.44 6.10
N CYS A 58 -35.09 -21.77 5.90
CA CYS A 58 -36.26 -21.96 6.76
C CYS A 58 -36.81 -23.38 6.59
N ASP A 59 -36.84 -24.17 7.64
CA ASP A 59 -37.33 -25.55 7.59
C ASP A 59 -38.83 -25.66 7.29
N SER A 60 -39.58 -24.56 7.44
CA SER A 60 -41.01 -24.52 7.15
C SER A 60 -41.34 -24.16 5.70
N CYS A 61 -40.80 -23.07 5.14
CA CYS A 61 -41.07 -22.68 3.73
C CYS A 61 -39.96 -23.04 2.75
N GLN A 62 -38.83 -23.54 3.24
CA GLN A 62 -37.64 -23.88 2.44
C GLN A 62 -36.95 -22.69 1.74
N SER A 63 -37.39 -21.44 1.99
CA SER A 63 -36.71 -20.24 1.50
C SER A 63 -35.32 -20.11 2.13
N ILE A 64 -34.35 -19.66 1.33
CA ILE A 64 -32.96 -19.45 1.74
C ILE A 64 -32.78 -17.98 2.08
N PHE A 65 -32.21 -17.71 3.25
CA PHE A 65 -31.92 -16.38 3.76
C PHE A 65 -30.40 -16.18 3.83
N PRO A 66 -29.87 -15.00 3.47
CA PRO A 66 -28.46 -14.72 3.61
C PRO A 66 -28.00 -14.71 5.07
N GLU A 67 -26.69 -14.86 5.27
CA GLU A 67 -26.06 -14.70 6.59
C GLU A 67 -26.39 -13.33 7.20
N GLY A 68 -26.58 -13.29 8.51
CA GLY A 68 -26.98 -12.09 9.24
C GLY A 68 -28.49 -11.83 9.29
N VAL A 69 -29.31 -12.61 8.57
CA VAL A 69 -30.78 -12.48 8.67
C VAL A 69 -31.28 -13.08 9.97
N LEU A 70 -32.14 -12.35 10.65
CA LEU A 70 -32.70 -12.74 11.93
C LEU A 70 -33.74 -13.88 11.74
N MET A 71 -33.48 -15.03 12.35
CA MET A 71 -34.33 -16.21 12.29
C MET A 71 -34.59 -16.78 13.68
N LEU A 72 -35.65 -17.59 13.82
CA LEU A 72 -35.89 -18.39 15.01
C LEU A 72 -35.17 -19.73 14.86
N ARG A 73 -34.10 -19.95 15.63
CA ARG A 73 -33.28 -21.15 15.57
C ARG A 73 -33.38 -21.97 16.84
N CYS A 74 -33.59 -23.26 16.69
CA CYS A 74 -33.45 -24.22 17.77
C CYS A 74 -32.04 -24.79 17.73
N GLN A 75 -31.19 -24.40 18.67
CA GLN A 75 -29.79 -24.85 18.70
C GLN A 75 -29.65 -26.37 18.81
N ALA A 76 -30.55 -27.02 19.56
CA ALA A 76 -30.52 -28.47 19.76
C ALA A 76 -30.94 -29.28 18.51
N CYS A 77 -31.67 -28.67 17.57
CA CYS A 77 -32.19 -29.35 16.38
C CYS A 77 -31.67 -28.77 15.07
N GLU A 78 -30.98 -27.64 15.12
CA GLU A 78 -30.68 -26.80 13.97
C GLU A 78 -31.93 -26.47 13.14
N TYR A 79 -33.09 -26.34 13.81
CA TYR A 79 -34.35 -26.00 13.16
C TYR A 79 -34.48 -24.49 13.05
N ASP A 80 -34.46 -23.97 11.84
CA ASP A 80 -34.54 -22.55 11.48
C ASP A 80 -35.94 -22.20 10.96
N LEU A 81 -36.58 -21.18 11.53
CA LEU A 81 -37.90 -20.71 11.14
C LEU A 81 -37.85 -19.22 10.81
N CYS A 82 -38.22 -18.86 9.57
CA CYS A 82 -38.25 -17.45 9.15
C CYS A 82 -39.43 -16.69 9.78
N ALA A 83 -39.30 -15.37 9.86
CA ALA A 83 -40.34 -14.50 10.40
C ALA A 83 -41.69 -14.64 9.65
N GLY A 84 -41.65 -14.86 8.33
CA GLY A 84 -42.86 -15.07 7.53
C GLY A 84 -43.62 -16.35 7.92
N CYS A 85 -42.92 -17.48 8.02
CA CYS A 85 -43.52 -18.75 8.44
C CYS A 85 -44.03 -18.70 9.87
N LEU A 86 -43.34 -17.97 10.74
CA LEU A 86 -43.77 -17.76 12.11
C LEU A 86 -45.11 -17.00 12.15
N ALA A 87 -45.17 -15.85 11.47
CA ALA A 87 -46.37 -15.02 11.43
C ALA A 87 -47.59 -15.78 10.89
N THR A 88 -47.42 -16.68 9.92
CA THR A 88 -48.50 -17.51 9.40
C THR A 88 -48.94 -18.67 10.32
N LYS A 89 -48.13 -19.06 11.30
CA LYS A 89 -48.39 -20.22 12.18
C LYS A 89 -48.80 -19.85 13.60
N SER A 90 -48.70 -18.58 13.99
CA SER A 90 -49.09 -18.12 15.32
C SER A 90 -50.22 -17.10 15.24
N ASP A 91 -51.37 -17.41 15.83
CA ASP A 91 -52.52 -16.49 15.99
C ASP A 91 -52.25 -15.31 16.96
N LEU A 92 -50.99 -14.99 17.25
CA LEU A 92 -50.57 -14.02 18.27
C LEU A 92 -49.67 -12.95 17.66
N HIS A 93 -50.19 -11.72 17.61
CA HIS A 93 -49.62 -10.56 16.94
C HIS A 93 -48.53 -9.80 17.69
N VAL A 94 -48.12 -10.22 18.89
CA VAL A 94 -47.10 -9.51 19.68
C VAL A 94 -46.19 -10.52 20.37
N TRP A 95 -44.90 -10.46 20.05
CA TRP A 95 -43.85 -11.30 20.63
C TRP A 95 -43.05 -10.46 21.59
N SER A 96 -43.05 -10.82 22.88
CA SER A 96 -42.11 -10.27 23.84
C SER A 96 -40.89 -11.19 23.98
N PHE A 97 -39.69 -10.63 24.10
CA PHE A 97 -38.47 -11.35 24.40
C PHE A 97 -37.64 -10.60 25.43
N GLU A 98 -36.92 -11.37 26.25
CA GLU A 98 -36.10 -10.87 27.36
C GLU A 98 -34.63 -10.94 26.98
N LEU A 99 -33.90 -9.87 27.25
CA LEU A 99 -32.46 -9.73 27.07
C LEU A 99 -31.83 -9.30 28.38
N THR A 100 -30.63 -9.77 28.67
CA THR A 100 -29.89 -9.37 29.88
C THR A 100 -28.57 -8.74 29.47
N ALA A 101 -28.37 -7.47 29.78
CA ALA A 101 -27.07 -6.80 29.61
C ALA A 101 -26.19 -7.04 30.84
N THR A 102 -24.98 -7.57 30.66
CA THR A 102 -24.08 -8.01 31.74
C THR A 102 -23.00 -6.98 32.07
N GLU A 103 -22.27 -7.16 33.18
CA GLU A 103 -21.22 -6.21 33.63
C GLU A 103 -20.06 -6.04 32.63
N THR A 104 -19.75 -7.06 31.82
CA THR A 104 -18.65 -6.99 30.83
C THR A 104 -18.96 -6.13 29.61
N GLU A 105 -20.20 -5.66 29.49
CA GLU A 105 -20.69 -4.82 28.40
C GLU A 105 -20.68 -3.35 28.85
N GLU A 106 -19.49 -2.84 29.24
CA GLU A 106 -19.24 -1.51 29.84
C GLU A 106 -19.51 -0.30 28.89
N GLY A 107 -20.40 -0.45 27.91
CA GLY A 107 -20.76 0.61 26.95
C GLY A 107 -22.25 0.93 26.96
N SER A 108 -22.62 1.99 26.21
CA SER A 108 -24.02 2.24 25.85
C SER A 108 -24.60 0.99 25.20
N LEU A 109 -25.83 0.60 25.57
CA LEU A 109 -26.53 -0.55 24.95
C LEU A 109 -26.73 -0.38 23.43
N GLY A 110 -26.48 0.84 22.92
CA GLY A 110 -26.41 1.22 21.52
C GLY A 110 -27.76 1.16 20.82
N PHE A 111 -28.79 1.56 21.54
CA PHE A 111 -30.05 1.97 20.98
C PHE A 111 -30.48 3.29 21.61
N THR A 112 -31.28 4.07 20.88
CA THR A 112 -31.97 5.23 21.43
C THR A 112 -33.46 4.94 21.46
N CYS A 113 -34.13 5.41 22.51
CA CYS A 113 -35.57 5.29 22.66
C CYS A 113 -36.26 6.60 22.28
N GLU A 114 -37.46 6.48 21.71
CA GLU A 114 -38.39 7.57 21.47
C GLU A 114 -39.70 7.28 22.23
N ALA A 115 -40.09 8.21 23.09
CA ALA A 115 -41.35 8.13 23.81
C ALA A 115 -42.45 8.70 22.91
N LEU A 116 -43.33 7.84 22.40
CA LEU A 116 -44.44 8.24 21.52
C LEU A 116 -45.71 8.60 22.31
N SER A 117 -45.79 8.24 23.59
CA SER A 117 -46.84 8.68 24.53
C SER A 117 -46.40 8.40 25.98
N SER A 118 -47.19 8.81 26.98
CA SER A 118 -46.97 8.44 28.39
C SER A 118 -47.05 6.93 28.68
N GLU A 119 -47.32 6.10 27.67
CA GLU A 119 -47.55 4.68 27.84
C GLU A 119 -46.58 3.78 27.05
N ARG A 120 -45.74 4.32 26.14
CA ARG A 120 -44.93 3.49 25.22
C ARG A 120 -43.57 4.07 24.88
N ILE A 121 -42.58 3.17 24.79
CA ILE A 121 -41.18 3.50 24.49
C ILE A 121 -40.72 2.63 23.30
N LEU A 122 -40.49 3.23 22.14
CA LEU A 122 -39.97 2.50 20.96
C LEU A 122 -38.48 2.74 20.77
N LEU A 123 -37.78 1.78 20.18
CA LEU A 123 -36.42 1.95 19.69
C LEU A 123 -36.45 2.82 18.44
N ARG A 124 -35.84 4.00 18.49
CA ARG A 124 -35.73 4.91 17.35
C ARG A 124 -34.57 4.55 16.45
N GLU A 125 -33.42 4.28 17.06
CA GLU A 125 -32.18 3.94 16.38
C GLU A 125 -31.53 2.79 17.13
N VAL A 126 -30.98 1.84 16.39
CA VAL A 126 -30.08 0.81 16.92
C VAL A 126 -28.77 1.03 16.20
N GLN A 127 -27.73 1.39 16.96
CA GLN A 127 -26.40 1.62 16.43
C GLN A 127 -25.83 0.30 15.92
N ASP A 128 -25.32 0.32 14.69
CA ASP A 128 -24.62 -0.83 14.13
C ASP A 128 -23.48 -1.25 15.07
N ILE A 129 -23.31 -2.57 15.28
CA ILE A 129 -22.22 -3.17 16.08
C ILE A 129 -22.38 -2.93 17.60
N SER A 130 -23.54 -2.44 18.05
CA SER A 130 -23.87 -2.34 19.48
C SER A 130 -24.31 -3.66 20.12
N TRP A 131 -24.42 -3.65 21.46
CA TRP A 131 -25.10 -4.71 22.20
C TRP A 131 -26.51 -4.99 21.66
N ALA A 132 -27.29 -3.95 21.39
CA ALA A 132 -28.63 -4.08 20.84
C ALA A 132 -28.65 -4.74 19.46
N ALA A 133 -27.77 -4.31 18.56
CA ALA A 133 -27.64 -4.93 17.24
C ALA A 133 -27.22 -6.41 17.35
N ALA A 134 -26.28 -6.73 18.24
CA ALA A 134 -25.82 -8.10 18.48
C ALA A 134 -26.92 -9.01 19.03
N ASN A 135 -27.85 -8.45 19.80
CA ASN A 135 -29.03 -9.14 20.33
C ASN A 135 -30.24 -9.10 19.38
N GLY A 136 -30.08 -8.55 18.17
CA GLY A 136 -31.12 -8.54 17.14
C GLY A 136 -32.27 -7.57 17.42
N LEU A 137 -32.03 -6.51 18.19
CA LEU A 137 -32.96 -5.39 18.33
C LEU A 137 -32.98 -4.58 17.02
N LEU A 138 -34.15 -4.11 16.65
CA LEU A 138 -34.36 -3.30 15.45
C LEU A 138 -35.05 -1.97 15.80
N PRO A 139 -34.80 -0.89 15.03
CA PRO A 139 -35.64 0.29 15.08
C PRO A 139 -37.12 -0.09 14.91
N GLY A 140 -37.98 0.38 15.82
CA GLY A 140 -39.40 0.06 15.91
C GLY A 140 -39.76 -1.02 16.93
N ASP A 141 -38.79 -1.74 17.52
CA ASP A 141 -39.06 -2.63 18.66
C ASP A 141 -39.52 -1.80 19.88
N GLU A 142 -40.50 -2.28 20.63
CA GLU A 142 -41.04 -1.62 21.82
C GLU A 142 -40.31 -2.10 23.07
N LEU A 143 -39.75 -1.20 23.86
CA LEU A 143 -39.23 -1.53 25.19
C LEU A 143 -40.42 -1.63 26.16
N VAL A 144 -40.70 -2.85 26.62
CA VAL A 144 -41.87 -3.17 27.48
C VAL A 144 -41.52 -3.07 28.96
N ALA A 145 -40.35 -3.57 29.36
CA ALA A 145 -39.93 -3.57 30.77
C ALA A 145 -38.41 -3.43 30.92
N VAL A 146 -37.99 -2.85 32.05
CA VAL A 146 -36.59 -2.68 32.46
C VAL A 146 -36.47 -3.06 33.93
N GLY A 147 -35.66 -4.06 34.25
CA GLY A 147 -35.48 -4.58 35.61
C GLY A 147 -36.80 -5.06 36.25
N GLY A 148 -37.68 -5.68 35.46
CA GLY A 148 -39.00 -6.15 35.91
C GLY A 148 -40.06 -5.06 36.12
N ARG A 149 -39.73 -3.77 35.93
CA ARG A 149 -40.70 -2.66 35.94
C ARG A 149 -41.15 -2.33 34.52
N LEU A 150 -42.42 -2.00 34.33
CA LEU A 150 -42.93 -1.60 33.01
C LEU A 150 -42.22 -0.31 32.56
N ALA A 151 -41.74 -0.30 31.32
CA ALA A 151 -41.03 0.84 30.76
C ALA A 151 -41.92 2.10 30.73
N ALA A 152 -43.23 1.92 30.53
CA ALA A 152 -44.25 2.96 30.61
C ALA A 152 -44.36 3.64 31.98
N GLU A 153 -43.98 2.95 33.07
CA GLU A 153 -44.03 3.50 34.44
C GLU A 153 -42.73 4.22 34.82
N LEU A 154 -41.71 4.21 33.96
CA LEU A 154 -40.41 4.82 34.20
C LEU A 154 -40.34 6.19 33.53
N SER A 155 -39.94 7.21 34.28
CA SER A 155 -39.57 8.48 33.66
C SER A 155 -38.31 8.30 32.79
N LEU A 156 -38.15 9.11 31.74
CA LEU A 156 -36.96 9.06 30.87
C LEU A 156 -35.65 9.19 31.66
N LYS A 157 -35.66 9.93 32.76
CA LYS A 157 -34.51 10.07 33.67
C LYS A 157 -34.22 8.75 34.41
N GLU A 158 -35.24 8.12 34.99
CA GLU A 158 -35.08 6.82 35.66
C GLU A 158 -34.63 5.73 34.67
N LEU A 159 -35.14 5.76 33.43
CA LEU A 159 -34.73 4.85 32.37
C LEU A 159 -33.24 5.02 32.04
N GLY A 160 -32.77 6.27 31.90
CA GLY A 160 -31.35 6.58 31.71
C GLY A 160 -30.48 6.13 32.89
N ASP A 161 -30.92 6.42 34.13
CA ASP A 161 -30.21 5.98 35.34
C ASP A 161 -30.11 4.44 35.43
N LEU A 162 -31.15 3.71 35.02
CA LEU A 162 -31.11 2.23 34.94
C LEU A 162 -30.16 1.73 33.86
N PHE A 163 -30.15 2.35 32.68
CA PHE A 163 -29.23 2.00 31.59
C PHE A 163 -27.77 2.26 31.95
N ASP A 164 -27.49 3.28 32.76
CA ASP A 164 -26.12 3.65 33.11
C ASP A 164 -25.60 2.94 34.36
N ARG A 165 -26.45 2.64 35.35
CA ARG A 165 -26.00 2.25 36.70
C ARG A 165 -26.32 0.82 37.11
N VAL A 166 -27.27 0.15 36.46
CA VAL A 166 -27.72 -1.18 36.86
C VAL A 166 -27.20 -2.22 35.88
N ARG A 167 -26.41 -3.17 36.37
CA ARG A 167 -26.03 -4.41 35.69
C ARG A 167 -26.07 -5.55 36.73
N PRO A 168 -26.48 -6.77 36.35
CA PRO A 168 -27.10 -7.12 35.07
C PRO A 168 -28.44 -6.41 34.90
N LEU A 169 -28.74 -5.96 33.67
CA LEU A 169 -29.97 -5.27 33.35
C LEU A 169 -30.88 -6.15 32.50
N GLU A 170 -32.01 -6.55 33.06
CA GLU A 170 -33.04 -7.30 32.36
C GLU A 170 -33.95 -6.35 31.57
N LEU A 171 -34.06 -6.58 30.26
CA LEU A 171 -34.83 -5.76 29.33
C LEU A 171 -35.82 -6.65 28.59
N SER A 172 -37.09 -6.27 28.58
CA SER A 172 -38.13 -6.95 27.81
C SER A 172 -38.53 -6.09 26.63
N PHE A 173 -38.47 -6.63 25.42
CA PHE A 173 -38.87 -5.96 24.19
C PHE A 173 -40.07 -6.66 23.55
N ALA A 174 -40.98 -5.91 22.91
CA ALA A 174 -42.06 -6.42 22.09
C ALA A 174 -41.88 -6.03 20.61
N TYR A 175 -42.05 -6.99 19.71
CA TYR A 175 -41.99 -6.73 18.28
C TYR A 175 -43.31 -6.16 17.76
N ARG A 176 -43.27 -4.96 17.16
CA ARG A 176 -44.33 -4.45 16.30
C ARG A 176 -43.93 -4.65 14.84
N GLY A 177 -44.24 -5.83 14.32
CA GLY A 177 -44.25 -6.01 12.88
C GLY A 177 -45.42 -5.25 12.30
N GLU A 178 -45.16 -4.26 11.46
CA GLU A 178 -45.83 -4.06 10.15
C GLU A 178 -45.51 -2.66 9.61
N CYS A 179 -44.52 -2.56 8.71
CA CYS A 179 -44.57 -1.58 7.63
C CYS A 179 -44.97 -2.35 6.37
N ASP A 180 -45.92 -1.84 5.61
CA ASP A 180 -46.32 -2.46 4.36
C ASP A 180 -45.39 -2.00 3.24
N ALA A 181 -44.90 -2.97 2.47
CA ALA A 181 -44.08 -2.72 1.31
C ALA A 181 -44.92 -2.88 0.05
N VAL A 182 -44.91 -1.88 -0.80
CA VAL A 182 -45.48 -1.94 -2.14
C VAL A 182 -44.35 -2.12 -3.13
N SER A 183 -44.34 -3.25 -3.84
CA SER A 183 -43.46 -3.41 -5.00
C SER A 183 -44.20 -3.11 -6.29
N MET A 184 -43.54 -2.47 -7.24
CA MET A 184 -44.05 -2.25 -8.59
C MET A 184 -42.93 -2.19 -9.63
N THR A 185 -43.26 -2.51 -10.87
CA THR A 185 -42.33 -2.53 -12.00
C THR A 185 -42.71 -1.44 -13.01
N PHE A 186 -41.75 -0.59 -13.40
CA PHE A 186 -41.93 0.38 -14.48
C PHE A 186 -41.44 -0.19 -15.80
N GLN A 187 -42.31 -0.15 -16.80
CA GLN A 187 -41.99 -0.41 -18.20
C GLN A 187 -41.83 0.91 -18.97
N GLY A 188 -41.02 0.89 -20.03
CA GLY A 188 -40.78 2.06 -20.87
C GLY A 188 -39.79 3.07 -20.29
N VAL A 189 -39.07 2.71 -19.22
CA VAL A 189 -37.97 3.50 -18.65
C VAL A 189 -36.65 2.75 -18.88
N ASP A 190 -35.71 3.39 -19.55
CA ASP A 190 -34.36 2.88 -19.74
C ASP A 190 -33.57 3.05 -18.43
N CYS A 191 -33.28 1.92 -17.77
CA CYS A 191 -32.55 1.91 -16.50
C CYS A 191 -31.12 2.45 -16.62
N ALA A 192 -30.45 2.23 -17.76
CA ALA A 192 -29.11 2.73 -17.99
C ALA A 192 -29.14 4.26 -18.16
N ALA A 193 -30.11 4.77 -18.91
CA ALA A 193 -30.29 6.22 -19.07
C ALA A 193 -30.71 6.90 -17.75
N LEU A 194 -31.57 6.26 -16.96
CA LEU A 194 -32.03 6.79 -15.66
C LEU A 194 -30.89 6.82 -14.62
N SER A 195 -30.08 5.77 -14.54
CA SER A 195 -28.90 5.74 -13.64
C SER A 195 -27.81 6.72 -14.06
N ALA A 196 -27.71 7.02 -15.36
CA ALA A 196 -26.84 8.08 -15.87
C ALA A 196 -27.38 9.51 -15.62
N ASN A 197 -28.66 9.66 -15.28
CA ASN A 197 -29.31 10.96 -15.04
C ASN A 197 -29.85 11.07 -13.60
N LEU A 198 -28.95 11.40 -12.67
CA LEU A 198 -29.26 11.52 -11.24
C LEU A 198 -30.41 12.50 -10.95
N SER A 199 -30.52 13.58 -11.74
CA SER A 199 -31.61 14.55 -11.59
C SER A 199 -32.98 13.92 -11.90
N ALA A 200 -33.06 13.09 -12.94
CA ALA A 200 -34.27 12.36 -13.27
C ALA A 200 -34.59 11.28 -12.23
N ALA A 201 -33.57 10.61 -11.67
CA ALA A 201 -33.76 9.62 -10.60
C ALA A 201 -34.29 10.25 -9.31
N MET A 202 -33.75 11.40 -8.88
CA MET A 202 -34.22 12.12 -7.69
C MET A 202 -35.65 12.66 -7.87
N VAL A 203 -35.97 13.19 -9.05
CA VAL A 203 -37.31 13.69 -9.38
C VAL A 203 -38.32 12.53 -9.46
N LEU A 204 -37.92 11.38 -10.01
CA LEU A 204 -38.71 10.16 -10.02
C LEU A 204 -39.02 9.69 -8.59
N GLU A 205 -38.01 9.67 -7.71
CA GLU A 205 -38.17 9.27 -6.32
C GLU A 205 -39.15 10.19 -5.58
N ALA A 206 -39.01 11.50 -5.73
CA ALA A 206 -39.91 12.49 -5.13
C ALA A 206 -41.37 12.29 -5.59
N VAL A 207 -41.60 12.09 -6.89
CA VAL A 207 -42.95 11.83 -7.42
C VAL A 207 -43.53 10.52 -6.92
N LEU A 208 -42.71 9.48 -6.76
CA LEU A 208 -43.16 8.21 -6.20
C LEU A 208 -43.63 8.39 -4.75
N ARG A 209 -42.88 9.14 -3.93
CA ARG A 209 -43.27 9.44 -2.55
C ARG A 209 -44.56 10.23 -2.48
N GLU A 210 -44.69 11.29 -3.27
CA GLU A 210 -45.90 12.13 -3.31
C GLU A 210 -47.13 11.38 -3.81
N ALA A 211 -46.98 10.57 -4.86
CA ALA A 211 -48.09 9.83 -5.43
C ALA A 211 -48.57 8.70 -4.52
N LEU A 212 -47.65 7.97 -3.87
CA LEU A 212 -48.04 6.96 -2.88
C LEU A 212 -48.73 7.60 -1.68
N ALA A 213 -48.15 8.65 -1.10
CA ALA A 213 -48.73 9.35 0.04
C ALA A 213 -50.16 9.85 -0.26
N ALA A 214 -50.35 10.46 -1.44
CA ALA A 214 -51.66 10.97 -1.87
C ALA A 214 -52.72 9.87 -2.07
N GLU A 215 -52.34 8.71 -2.63
CA GLU A 215 -53.27 7.60 -2.91
C GLU A 215 -53.58 6.77 -1.66
N VAL A 216 -52.61 6.59 -0.77
CA VAL A 216 -52.80 5.89 0.51
C VAL A 216 -53.71 6.71 1.44
N GLY A 217 -53.49 8.03 1.48
CA GLY A 217 -54.21 8.92 2.37
C GLY A 217 -53.90 8.64 3.84
N CYS A 218 -54.91 8.78 4.71
CA CYS A 218 -54.79 8.47 6.15
C CYS A 218 -53.65 9.24 6.85
N GLY A 219 -53.39 10.49 6.46
CA GLY A 219 -52.33 11.30 7.05
C GLY A 219 -50.90 10.90 6.65
N VAL A 220 -50.72 9.91 5.76
CA VAL A 220 -49.40 9.53 5.23
C VAL A 220 -48.86 10.70 4.40
N SER A 221 -47.70 11.23 4.80
CA SER A 221 -46.97 12.26 4.09
C SER A 221 -45.90 11.66 3.16
N PRO A 222 -45.36 12.42 2.20
CA PRO A 222 -44.24 11.94 1.39
C PRO A 222 -42.99 11.55 2.20
N ALA A 223 -42.85 12.06 3.44
CA ALA A 223 -41.75 11.71 4.33
C ALA A 223 -41.89 10.30 4.93
N ASP A 224 -43.11 9.77 4.95
CA ASP A 224 -43.43 8.43 5.49
C ASP A 224 -43.27 7.33 4.43
N VAL A 225 -42.84 7.69 3.21
CA VAL A 225 -42.63 6.78 2.09
C VAL A 225 -41.13 6.70 1.76
N GLU A 226 -40.51 5.55 2.03
CA GLU A 226 -39.15 5.24 1.60
C GLU A 226 -39.19 4.55 0.23
N VAL A 227 -38.39 5.01 -0.73
CA VAL A 227 -38.38 4.47 -2.10
C VAL A 227 -37.00 3.91 -2.43
N SER A 228 -36.95 2.66 -2.86
CA SER A 228 -35.75 2.00 -3.38
C SER A 228 -35.92 1.66 -4.86
N LEU A 229 -34.99 2.12 -5.69
CA LEU A 229 -34.95 1.84 -7.14
C LEU A 229 -33.98 0.68 -7.44
N TYR A 230 -34.42 -0.27 -8.27
CA TYR A 230 -33.67 -1.46 -8.64
C TYR A 230 -33.56 -1.54 -10.17
N THR A 231 -32.35 -1.79 -10.67
CA THR A 231 -32.07 -1.80 -12.11
C THR A 231 -32.00 -3.23 -12.64
N GLY A 232 -32.88 -3.58 -13.58
CA GLY A 232 -32.91 -4.84 -14.32
C GLY A 232 -33.36 -4.65 -15.77
N SER A 233 -33.91 -5.68 -16.41
CA SER A 233 -34.55 -5.55 -17.74
C SER A 233 -35.79 -4.62 -17.72
N ALA A 234 -36.32 -4.34 -16.53
CA ALA A 234 -37.26 -3.30 -16.22
C ALA A 234 -36.83 -2.60 -14.92
N LEU A 235 -37.29 -1.37 -14.71
CA LEU A 235 -37.02 -0.64 -13.47
C LEU A 235 -37.97 -1.17 -12.39
N PHE A 236 -37.44 -1.91 -11.43
CA PHE A 236 -38.23 -2.39 -10.29
C PHE A 236 -38.12 -1.38 -9.15
N THR A 237 -39.19 -1.18 -8.41
CA THR A 237 -39.22 -0.25 -7.29
C THR A 237 -39.91 -0.88 -6.11
N LYS A 238 -39.33 -0.67 -4.93
CA LYS A 238 -39.90 -1.05 -3.64
C LYS A 238 -40.13 0.23 -2.86
N CYS A 239 -41.38 0.48 -2.50
CA CYS A 239 -41.76 1.56 -1.61
C CYS A 239 -42.14 0.96 -0.27
N VAL A 240 -41.58 1.46 0.82
CA VAL A 240 -41.97 1.11 2.19
C VAL A 240 -42.76 2.28 2.75
N VAL A 241 -43.99 2.03 3.19
CA VAL A 241 -44.85 3.06 3.80
C VAL A 241 -44.90 2.83 5.29
N SER A 242 -44.42 3.82 6.04
CA SER A 242 -44.54 3.86 7.50
C SER A 242 -45.91 4.44 7.87
N PRO A 243 -46.69 3.78 8.74
CA PRO A 243 -47.95 4.36 9.21
C PRO A 243 -47.65 5.61 10.06
N PRO A 244 -48.31 6.76 9.81
CA PRO A 244 -48.20 7.94 10.64
C PRO A 244 -48.85 7.71 12.01
N GLU A 245 -48.57 8.60 12.95
CA GLU A 245 -49.08 8.50 14.32
C GLU A 245 -50.62 8.39 14.35
N GLY A 246 -51.13 7.40 15.09
CA GLY A 246 -52.57 7.15 15.22
C GLY A 246 -53.19 6.29 14.10
N VAL A 247 -52.43 5.87 13.09
CA VAL A 247 -52.91 4.97 12.02
C VAL A 247 -52.42 3.55 12.24
N LEU A 248 -53.33 2.59 12.18
CA LEU A 248 -52.98 1.17 12.31
C LEU A 248 -52.37 0.66 10.99
N ALA A 249 -51.29 -0.12 11.08
CA ALA A 249 -50.67 -0.74 9.90
C ALA A 249 -51.65 -1.63 9.12
N SER A 250 -52.62 -2.26 9.78
CA SER A 250 -53.68 -3.03 9.12
C SER A 250 -54.63 -2.17 8.27
N GLU A 251 -54.93 -0.94 8.72
CA GLU A 251 -55.72 0.02 7.94
C GLU A 251 -54.93 0.51 6.72
N LEU A 252 -53.64 0.77 6.92
CA LEU A 252 -52.69 1.09 5.85
C LEU A 252 -52.61 -0.04 4.82
N HIS A 253 -52.49 -1.30 5.26
CA HIS A 253 -52.47 -2.49 4.40
C HIS A 253 -53.74 -2.60 3.57
N ALA A 254 -54.90 -2.47 4.22
CA ALA A 254 -56.19 -2.57 3.54
C ALA A 254 -56.33 -1.50 2.44
N LYS A 255 -55.86 -0.28 2.70
CA LYS A 255 -55.80 0.79 1.69
C LYS A 255 -54.87 0.44 0.55
N LEU A 256 -53.66 -0.03 0.85
CA LEU A 256 -52.65 -0.44 -0.13
C LEU A 256 -53.14 -1.57 -1.05
N VAL A 257 -53.88 -2.53 -0.51
CA VAL A 257 -54.49 -3.63 -1.28
C VAL A 257 -55.61 -3.15 -2.20
N CYS A 258 -56.32 -2.08 -1.84
CA CYS A 258 -57.42 -1.52 -2.62
C CYS A 258 -56.99 -0.50 -3.69
N MET A 259 -55.70 -0.20 -3.86
CA MET A 259 -55.20 0.85 -4.77
C MET A 259 -55.19 0.48 -6.27
N GLY A 260 -56.34 0.07 -6.82
CA GLY A 260 -56.45 -0.23 -8.26
C GLY A 260 -56.16 0.96 -9.18
N ALA A 261 -56.26 2.20 -8.69
CA ALA A 261 -56.04 3.43 -9.46
C ALA A 261 -54.57 3.90 -9.49
N LEU A 262 -53.75 3.49 -8.51
CA LEU A 262 -52.37 3.98 -8.36
C LEU A 262 -51.49 3.75 -9.60
N PRO A 263 -51.51 2.58 -10.28
CA PRO A 263 -50.68 2.37 -11.47
C PRO A 263 -50.95 3.38 -12.59
N LYS A 264 -52.22 3.77 -12.77
CA LYS A 264 -52.65 4.74 -13.79
C LYS A 264 -52.28 6.17 -13.39
N ALA A 265 -52.46 6.52 -12.12
CA ALA A 265 -52.07 7.82 -11.58
C ALA A 265 -50.54 8.02 -11.68
N LEU A 266 -49.75 7.01 -11.29
CA LEU A 266 -48.29 7.01 -11.41
C LEU A 266 -47.85 7.11 -12.87
N ALA A 267 -48.37 6.26 -13.76
CA ALA A 267 -48.00 6.33 -15.18
C ALA A 267 -48.25 7.73 -15.79
N THR A 268 -49.34 8.38 -15.40
CA THR A 268 -49.70 9.73 -15.84
C THR A 268 -48.73 10.78 -15.30
N ARG A 269 -48.45 10.76 -13.98
CA ARG A 269 -47.53 11.71 -13.34
C ARG A 269 -46.10 11.54 -13.85
N LEU A 270 -45.65 10.29 -14.00
CA LEU A 270 -44.31 9.99 -14.51
C LEU A 270 -44.14 10.42 -15.96
N SER A 271 -45.15 10.24 -16.81
CA SER A 271 -45.09 10.70 -18.20
C SER A 271 -45.04 12.22 -18.35
N ALA A 272 -45.48 12.97 -17.32
CA ALA A 272 -45.45 14.42 -17.28
C ALA A 272 -44.15 15.00 -16.69
N LEU A 273 -43.25 14.16 -16.15
CA LEU A 273 -42.04 14.61 -15.48
C LEU A 273 -41.04 15.28 -16.46
N PRO A 274 -40.55 16.50 -16.15
CA PRO A 274 -39.47 17.12 -16.91
C PRO A 274 -38.24 16.22 -16.92
N GLY A 275 -37.70 15.91 -18.11
CA GLY A 275 -36.53 15.05 -18.26
C GLY A 275 -36.82 13.55 -18.36
N ILE A 276 -38.03 13.07 -18.04
CA ILE A 276 -38.36 11.64 -18.17
C ILE A 276 -38.28 11.15 -19.62
N LYS A 277 -38.58 12.03 -20.58
CA LYS A 277 -38.49 11.72 -22.02
C LYS A 277 -37.07 11.36 -22.47
N ALA A 278 -36.05 11.87 -21.76
CA ALA A 278 -34.66 11.58 -22.05
C ALA A 278 -34.24 10.17 -21.57
N VAL A 279 -35.01 9.57 -20.66
CA VAL A 279 -34.75 8.26 -20.07
C VAL A 279 -35.87 7.26 -20.35
N SER A 280 -36.89 7.63 -21.15
CA SER A 280 -37.98 6.74 -21.53
C SER A 280 -37.68 6.04 -22.84
N SER A 281 -37.73 4.71 -22.86
CA SER A 281 -37.65 3.88 -24.07
C SER A 281 -39.00 3.65 -24.73
N GLY A 282 -40.10 4.11 -24.12
CA GLY A 282 -41.46 4.00 -24.63
C GLY A 282 -42.49 4.68 -23.71
N ALA A 283 -43.78 4.35 -23.88
CA ALA A 283 -44.81 4.81 -22.95
C ALA A 283 -44.57 4.25 -21.55
N VAL A 284 -44.46 5.13 -20.55
CA VAL A 284 -44.21 4.73 -19.16
C VAL A 284 -45.47 4.04 -18.61
N ALA A 285 -45.33 2.78 -18.21
CA ALA A 285 -46.42 2.01 -17.63
C ALA A 285 -45.97 1.37 -16.31
N VAL A 286 -46.86 1.32 -15.33
CA VAL A 286 -46.63 0.65 -14.04
C VAL A 286 -47.33 -0.70 -14.06
N ARG A 287 -46.58 -1.78 -13.80
CA ARG A 287 -47.09 -3.15 -13.71
C ARG A 287 -46.73 -3.78 -12.38
N ASP A 288 -47.36 -4.92 -12.10
CA ASP A 288 -47.04 -5.80 -10.98
C ASP A 288 -47.07 -5.10 -9.62
N LEU A 289 -48.02 -4.18 -9.44
CA LEU A 289 -48.30 -3.58 -8.14
C LEU A 289 -48.73 -4.68 -7.17
N LYS A 290 -47.82 -5.10 -6.29
CA LYS A 290 -48.07 -6.11 -5.27
C LYS A 290 -47.88 -5.47 -3.91
N PRO A 291 -48.98 -5.26 -3.15
CA PRO A 291 -48.87 -5.04 -1.72
C PRO A 291 -48.28 -6.32 -1.13
N SER A 292 -47.20 -6.18 -0.37
CA SER A 292 -46.57 -7.26 0.36
C SER A 292 -46.36 -6.81 1.80
N LYS A 293 -46.76 -7.64 2.76
CA LYS A 293 -46.22 -7.51 4.11
C LYS A 293 -44.71 -7.69 4.01
N ARG A 294 -43.91 -6.87 4.69
CA ARG A 294 -42.44 -6.89 4.63
C ARG A 294 -41.90 -8.31 4.83
N SER A 295 -41.70 -9.03 3.74
CA SER A 295 -40.71 -10.10 3.63
C SER A 295 -39.49 -9.50 2.95
N GLU A 296 -38.31 -9.83 3.45
CA GLU A 296 -37.06 -9.35 2.86
C GLU A 296 -36.95 -9.79 1.38
N PRO A 297 -36.43 -8.92 0.51
CA PRO A 297 -36.44 -9.17 -0.92
C PRO A 297 -35.33 -10.13 -1.36
N GLU A 298 -35.70 -10.98 -2.31
CA GLU A 298 -34.85 -11.86 -3.10
C GLU A 298 -33.79 -11.05 -3.88
N ALA A 299 -32.56 -11.56 -3.92
CA ALA A 299 -31.38 -10.85 -4.41
C ALA A 299 -31.31 -10.79 -5.94
N GLN A 300 -31.37 -9.58 -6.51
CA GLN A 300 -30.65 -9.17 -7.73
C GLN A 300 -30.75 -7.64 -7.95
N GLY A 301 -29.59 -6.98 -8.11
CA GLY A 301 -29.47 -5.64 -8.73
C GLY A 301 -30.05 -4.42 -8.01
N VAL A 302 -29.58 -4.12 -6.79
CA VAL A 302 -29.95 -2.89 -6.03
C VAL A 302 -28.82 -1.85 -6.10
N VAL A 303 -29.13 -0.57 -6.32
CA VAL A 303 -28.24 0.53 -5.89
C VAL A 303 -28.51 0.74 -4.40
N ARG A 304 -27.62 0.24 -3.53
CA ARG A 304 -27.81 0.23 -2.08
C ARG A 304 -27.28 1.51 -1.42
N LEU A 305 -28.05 2.07 -0.49
CA LEU A 305 -27.51 2.85 0.63
C LEU A 305 -26.52 1.95 1.39
N GLY A 306 -25.23 2.25 1.25
CA GLY A 306 -24.12 1.45 1.80
C GLY A 306 -22.94 1.23 0.85
N LEU A 307 -23.03 1.67 -0.41
CA LEU A 307 -21.88 1.73 -1.30
C LEU A 307 -20.87 2.80 -0.84
N ALA A 308 -19.59 2.55 -1.10
CA ALA A 308 -18.54 3.54 -0.95
C ALA A 308 -18.89 4.85 -1.67
N ARG A 309 -18.84 5.97 -0.94
CA ARG A 309 -19.18 7.29 -1.48
C ARG A 309 -18.04 7.83 -2.35
N PRO A 310 -18.33 8.29 -3.58
CA PRO A 310 -17.33 8.97 -4.40
C PRO A 310 -16.98 10.35 -3.81
N GLN A 311 -15.83 10.88 -4.21
CA GLN A 311 -15.45 12.27 -3.95
C GLN A 311 -16.01 13.17 -5.07
N ILE A 312 -16.28 14.45 -4.81
CA ILE A 312 -16.87 15.36 -5.81
C ILE A 312 -15.82 16.35 -6.30
N ALA A 313 -15.16 16.04 -7.42
CA ALA A 313 -14.16 16.93 -8.04
C ALA A 313 -14.81 17.75 -9.15
N ASN A 314 -14.83 19.09 -9.02
CA ASN A 314 -15.43 19.99 -10.00
C ASN A 314 -16.88 19.59 -10.40
N ARG A 315 -17.71 19.24 -9.41
CA ARG A 315 -19.09 18.74 -9.58
C ARG A 315 -19.22 17.39 -10.30
N VAL A 316 -18.11 16.68 -10.52
CA VAL A 316 -18.08 15.33 -11.10
C VAL A 316 -17.82 14.32 -9.99
N LEU A 317 -18.69 13.31 -9.90
CA LEU A 317 -18.48 12.16 -9.01
C LEU A 317 -17.23 11.41 -9.47
N THR A 318 -16.21 11.43 -8.64
CA THR A 318 -14.91 10.82 -8.91
C THR A 318 -14.75 9.60 -8.02
N TRP A 319 -14.59 8.44 -8.66
CA TRP A 319 -14.45 7.15 -8.01
C TRP A 319 -12.98 6.84 -7.68
N PRO A 320 -12.69 5.87 -6.78
CA PRO A 320 -11.33 5.47 -6.40
C PRO A 320 -10.37 5.19 -7.56
N SER A 321 -10.88 4.66 -8.68
CA SER A 321 -10.11 4.45 -9.92
C SER A 321 -9.55 5.74 -10.53
N HIS A 322 -10.01 6.91 -10.08
CA HIS A 322 -9.59 8.23 -10.54
C HIS A 322 -9.01 9.11 -9.42
N TRP A 323 -8.75 8.55 -8.23
CA TRP A 323 -8.09 9.24 -7.11
C TRP A 323 -6.56 9.15 -7.21
N GLY A 324 -6.05 9.25 -8.44
CA GLY A 324 -4.65 9.04 -8.76
C GLY A 324 -3.76 10.25 -8.49
N VAL A 325 -2.55 10.01 -7.99
CA VAL A 325 -1.46 11.00 -7.87
C VAL A 325 -0.28 10.58 -8.74
N THR A 326 0.28 11.53 -9.48
CA THR A 326 1.43 11.28 -10.37
C THR A 326 2.75 11.30 -9.63
N ARG A 327 3.79 10.69 -10.21
CA ARG A 327 5.17 10.80 -9.73
C ARG A 327 5.63 12.25 -9.56
N ALA A 328 5.27 13.12 -10.51
CA ALA A 328 5.64 14.53 -10.48
C ALA A 328 4.97 15.27 -9.30
N GLN A 329 3.71 14.95 -8.99
CA GLN A 329 3.00 15.49 -7.83
C GLN A 329 3.62 15.00 -6.51
N CYS A 330 3.98 13.72 -6.38
CA CYS A 330 4.68 13.20 -5.20
C CYS A 330 6.04 13.91 -4.98
N MET A 331 6.80 14.13 -6.06
CA MET A 331 8.07 14.86 -5.99
C MET A 331 7.86 16.33 -5.59
N ARG A 332 6.77 16.96 -6.02
CA ARG A 332 6.42 18.33 -5.63
C ARG A 332 6.04 18.40 -4.16
N LEU A 333 5.20 17.48 -3.68
CA LEU A 333 4.82 17.35 -2.28
C LEU A 333 6.07 17.18 -1.39
N LEU A 334 6.98 16.28 -1.77
CA LEU A 334 8.24 16.09 -1.04
C LEU A 334 9.09 17.37 -0.96
N ARG A 335 9.12 18.19 -2.02
CA ARG A 335 9.82 19.49 -2.00
C ARG A 335 9.12 20.50 -1.10
N GLN A 336 7.79 20.54 -1.12
CA GLN A 336 6.99 21.42 -0.27
C GLN A 336 7.21 21.07 1.21
N LEU A 337 7.10 19.79 1.56
CA LEU A 337 7.36 19.30 2.92
C LEU A 337 8.77 19.71 3.37
N ARG A 338 9.81 19.47 2.56
CA ARG A 338 11.19 19.89 2.89
C ARG A 338 11.40 21.40 3.03
N ALA A 339 10.55 22.21 2.41
CA ALA A 339 10.61 23.66 2.51
C ALA A 339 9.85 24.19 3.73
N ASP A 340 8.97 23.38 4.32
CA ASP A 340 8.20 23.74 5.50
C ASP A 340 9.09 23.67 6.76
N PRO A 341 9.15 24.75 7.58
CA PRO A 341 9.99 24.78 8.77
C PRO A 341 9.55 23.78 9.85
N ASN A 342 8.30 23.32 9.84
CA ASN A 342 7.78 22.33 10.79
C ASN A 342 8.07 20.89 10.36
N TRP A 343 8.53 20.68 9.13
CA TRP A 343 8.87 19.35 8.65
C TRP A 343 10.18 18.84 9.26
N LYS A 344 10.12 17.66 9.89
CA LYS A 344 11.31 16.94 10.35
C LYS A 344 11.53 15.72 9.46
N CYS A 345 12.79 15.41 9.15
CA CYS A 345 13.14 14.25 8.33
C CYS A 345 12.75 12.91 8.99
N SER A 346 12.42 12.91 10.28
CA SER A 346 11.92 11.78 11.05
C SER A 346 10.40 11.65 11.05
N ASN A 347 9.67 12.57 10.39
CA ASN A 347 8.21 12.52 10.32
C ASN A 347 7.75 11.21 9.67
N THR A 348 6.77 10.58 10.30
CA THR A 348 6.14 9.36 9.77
C THR A 348 5.06 9.73 8.77
N VAL A 349 4.51 8.75 8.05
CA VAL A 349 3.34 9.01 7.19
C VAL A 349 2.13 9.48 8.01
N TYR A 350 1.97 9.04 9.27
CA TYR A 350 0.97 9.63 10.17
C TYR A 350 1.15 11.15 10.33
N THR A 351 2.37 11.57 10.67
CA THR A 351 2.71 12.98 10.89
C THR A 351 2.54 13.77 9.59
N MET A 352 2.95 13.20 8.45
CA MET A 352 2.72 13.82 7.14
C MET A 352 1.22 14.04 6.88
N VAL A 353 0.39 13.03 7.14
CA VAL A 353 -1.05 13.13 6.89
C VAL A 353 -1.72 14.13 7.83
N SER A 354 -1.48 14.00 9.13
CA SER A 354 -2.12 14.83 10.17
C SER A 354 -1.69 16.29 10.12
N ASP A 355 -0.39 16.55 10.05
CA ASP A 355 0.13 17.92 10.20
C ASP A 355 0.19 18.68 8.88
N PHE A 356 0.13 18.00 7.73
CA PHE A 356 0.29 18.63 6.41
C PHE A 356 -0.87 18.32 5.46
N ILE A 357 -1.21 17.05 5.22
CA ILE A 357 -2.22 16.69 4.22
C ILE A 357 -3.64 17.07 4.64
N ILE A 358 -4.03 16.81 5.89
CA ILE A 358 -5.35 17.19 6.40
C ILE A 358 -5.54 18.71 6.32
N PRO A 359 -4.62 19.56 6.82
CA PRO A 359 -4.72 21.01 6.64
C PRO A 359 -4.81 21.46 5.18
N MET A 360 -4.10 20.80 4.25
CA MET A 360 -4.17 21.11 2.82
C MET A 360 -5.52 20.75 2.18
N THR A 361 -6.24 19.77 2.72
CA THR A 361 -7.49 19.22 2.16
C THR A 361 -8.74 19.68 2.90
N GLN A 362 -8.60 20.24 4.09
CA GLN A 362 -9.71 20.71 4.92
C GLN A 362 -10.62 21.72 4.17
N GLY A 363 -11.93 21.51 4.30
CA GLY A 363 -12.99 22.29 3.68
C GLY A 363 -13.17 22.03 2.19
N LYS A 364 -12.44 21.08 1.60
CA LYS A 364 -12.48 20.80 0.14
C LYS A 364 -13.29 19.56 -0.21
N GLY A 365 -13.48 18.62 0.72
CA GLY A 365 -14.17 17.36 0.45
C GLY A 365 -13.43 16.41 -0.50
N LEU A 366 -12.14 16.63 -0.72
CA LEU A 366 -11.28 15.91 -1.67
C LEU A 366 -9.98 15.49 -0.99
N GLY A 367 -9.56 14.23 -1.18
CA GLY A 367 -8.20 13.81 -0.83
C GLY A 367 -7.16 14.57 -1.67
N TYR A 368 -5.91 14.65 -1.19
CA TYR A 368 -4.83 15.41 -1.84
C TYR A 368 -4.66 15.06 -3.33
N ALA A 369 -4.73 13.77 -3.68
CA ALA A 369 -4.62 13.31 -5.06
C ALA A 369 -5.75 13.84 -5.95
N ALA A 370 -6.99 13.83 -5.45
CA ALA A 370 -8.16 14.35 -6.17
C ALA A 370 -8.14 15.88 -6.22
N LEU A 371 -7.66 16.54 -5.16
CA LEU A 371 -7.50 17.99 -5.10
C LEU A 371 -6.49 18.50 -6.14
N GLU A 372 -5.32 17.88 -6.23
CA GLU A 372 -4.29 18.21 -7.23
C GLU A 372 -4.75 17.95 -8.69
N ASN A 373 -5.79 17.15 -8.86
CA ASN A 373 -6.34 16.76 -10.16
C ASN A 373 -7.82 17.13 -10.31
N VAL A 374 -8.28 18.17 -9.60
CA VAL A 374 -9.71 18.52 -9.52
C VAL A 374 -10.36 18.77 -10.88
N HIS A 375 -9.60 19.29 -11.86
CA HIS A 375 -10.06 19.57 -13.22
C HIS A 375 -9.88 18.39 -14.18
N ASN A 376 -9.07 17.41 -13.83
CA ASN A 376 -8.77 16.26 -14.67
C ASN A 376 -8.39 15.05 -13.80
N PRO A 377 -9.39 14.40 -13.15
CA PRO A 377 -9.15 13.23 -12.31
C PRO A 377 -8.34 12.18 -13.05
N ARG A 378 -7.29 11.66 -12.40
CA ARG A 378 -6.30 10.80 -13.06
C ARG A 378 -6.61 9.34 -12.82
N GLU A 379 -6.78 8.61 -13.91
CA GLU A 379 -6.96 7.16 -13.93
C GLU A 379 -5.77 6.43 -13.30
N VAL A 380 -6.04 5.65 -12.26
CA VAL A 380 -5.04 4.89 -11.50
C VAL A 380 -4.56 3.70 -12.34
N ASN A 381 -3.25 3.53 -12.42
CA ASN A 381 -2.60 2.33 -12.95
C ASN A 381 -1.61 1.68 -11.96
N VAL A 382 -1.32 2.32 -10.82
CA VAL A 382 -0.50 1.72 -9.76
C VAL A 382 -1.21 1.84 -8.42
N MET A 383 -1.35 0.75 -7.67
CA MET A 383 -1.77 0.84 -6.26
C MET A 383 -0.55 0.77 -5.36
N VAL A 384 -0.40 1.69 -4.41
CA VAL A 384 0.73 1.68 -3.48
C VAL A 384 0.29 1.14 -2.13
N VAL A 385 0.97 0.10 -1.65
CA VAL A 385 0.76 -0.47 -0.31
C VAL A 385 1.97 -0.15 0.55
N HIS A 386 1.73 0.42 1.73
CA HIS A 386 2.78 1.01 2.56
C HIS A 386 2.35 1.05 4.04
N ALA A 387 3.29 1.17 4.98
CA ALA A 387 2.98 1.25 6.41
C ALA A 387 2.85 2.70 6.88
N TRP A 388 1.87 3.03 7.71
CA TRP A 388 1.70 4.44 8.14
C TRP A 388 2.77 4.93 9.12
N GLY A 389 3.37 4.01 9.88
CA GLY A 389 4.45 4.33 10.81
C GLY A 389 5.79 4.57 10.11
N GLU A 390 5.90 4.28 8.81
CA GLU A 390 7.16 4.43 8.10
C GLU A 390 7.57 5.90 7.95
N ASN A 391 8.84 6.13 7.71
CA ASN A 391 9.36 7.46 7.45
C ASN A 391 8.79 8.05 6.16
N ALA A 392 8.03 9.14 6.25
CA ALA A 392 7.32 9.73 5.11
C ALA A 392 8.26 10.23 4.00
N GLU A 393 9.46 10.71 4.37
CA GLU A 393 10.43 11.18 3.40
C GLU A 393 11.03 10.00 2.62
N ASN A 394 11.40 8.91 3.30
CA ASN A 394 11.86 7.67 2.66
C ASN A 394 10.77 7.09 1.75
N PHE A 395 9.52 7.08 2.22
CA PHE A 395 8.34 6.62 1.49
C PHE A 395 8.16 7.37 0.16
N LEU A 396 8.10 8.71 0.20
CA LEU A 396 7.95 9.52 -1.01
C LEU A 396 9.16 9.38 -1.95
N GLU A 397 10.38 9.30 -1.42
CA GLU A 397 11.56 9.04 -2.25
C GLU A 397 11.52 7.67 -2.92
N ALA A 398 11.12 6.63 -2.18
CA ALA A 398 10.95 5.28 -2.70
C ALA A 398 9.93 5.26 -3.84
N ILE A 399 8.79 5.93 -3.68
CA ILE A 399 7.81 6.10 -4.75
C ILE A 399 8.45 6.75 -5.98
N VAL A 400 9.13 7.88 -5.80
CA VAL A 400 9.71 8.62 -6.94
C VAL A 400 10.82 7.83 -7.65
N ARG A 401 11.56 6.97 -6.93
CA ARG A 401 12.55 6.05 -7.52
C ARG A 401 11.92 4.85 -8.25
N SER A 402 10.78 4.36 -7.75
CA SER A 402 10.15 3.11 -8.20
C SER A 402 9.10 3.30 -9.29
N THR A 403 8.79 4.54 -9.64
CA THR A 403 7.74 4.88 -10.60
C THR A 403 8.26 5.67 -11.80
N THR A 404 7.50 5.60 -12.89
CA THR A 404 7.72 6.33 -14.14
C THR A 404 6.88 7.61 -14.20
N GLN A 405 7.06 8.41 -15.25
CA GLN A 405 6.23 9.61 -15.46
C GLN A 405 4.79 9.28 -15.88
N HIS A 406 4.53 8.05 -16.34
CA HIS A 406 3.21 7.59 -16.76
C HIS A 406 2.44 6.90 -15.63
N ASP A 407 3.12 6.63 -14.51
CA ASP A 407 2.47 6.02 -13.34
C ASP A 407 1.60 7.06 -12.64
N VAL A 408 0.34 6.66 -12.45
CA VAL A 408 -0.69 7.34 -11.69
C VAL A 408 -1.07 6.41 -10.55
N MET A 409 -0.74 6.84 -9.35
CA MET A 409 -0.75 6.00 -8.17
C MET A 409 -1.98 6.26 -7.31
N PHE A 410 -2.64 5.21 -6.85
CA PHE A 410 -3.51 5.28 -5.68
C PHE A 410 -2.66 5.06 -4.43
N ILE A 411 -2.55 6.08 -3.59
CA ILE A 411 -1.81 6.04 -2.32
C ILE A 411 -2.80 6.39 -1.23
N CYS A 412 -3.19 5.47 -0.35
CA CYS A 412 -4.30 5.75 0.59
C CYS A 412 -4.09 6.99 1.45
N ALA A 413 -2.86 7.26 1.90
CA ALA A 413 -2.49 8.46 2.64
C ALA A 413 -2.75 9.78 1.89
N LEU A 414 -2.77 9.75 0.55
CA LEU A 414 -2.96 10.93 -0.32
C LEU A 414 -4.28 10.91 -1.09
N SER A 415 -4.85 9.74 -1.35
CA SER A 415 -6.05 9.55 -2.18
C SER A 415 -7.35 9.64 -1.39
N LEU A 416 -7.37 9.22 -0.12
CA LEU A 416 -8.55 9.30 0.73
C LEU A 416 -8.74 10.71 1.29
N TYR A 417 -9.98 11.17 1.37
CA TYR A 417 -10.32 12.36 2.14
C TYR A 417 -10.36 12.03 3.63
N GLN A 418 -9.59 12.74 4.46
CA GLN A 418 -9.35 12.36 5.86
C GLN A 418 -9.58 13.51 6.85
N ALA A 419 -10.08 14.66 6.40
CA ALA A 419 -10.27 15.81 7.28
C ALA A 419 -11.46 15.67 8.23
N GLU A 420 -12.42 14.78 7.93
CA GLU A 420 -13.61 14.50 8.77
C GLU A 420 -14.39 15.77 9.19
N ASP A 421 -14.45 16.76 8.31
CA ASP A 421 -15.03 18.10 8.56
C ASP A 421 -16.38 18.33 7.84
N ALA A 422 -17.04 17.23 7.43
CA ALA A 422 -18.29 17.21 6.68
C ALA A 422 -18.26 17.87 5.27
N ALA A 423 -17.13 18.41 4.80
CA ALA A 423 -17.05 18.98 3.44
C ALA A 423 -17.04 17.91 2.33
N GLY A 424 -16.78 16.65 2.68
CA GLY A 424 -16.78 15.50 1.78
C GLY A 424 -17.24 14.22 2.48
N PRO A 425 -17.13 13.06 1.81
CA PRO A 425 -17.48 11.79 2.44
C PRO A 425 -16.51 11.49 3.59
N SER A 426 -17.03 11.04 4.73
CA SER A 426 -16.19 10.51 5.82
C SER A 426 -15.33 9.35 5.33
N VAL A 427 -14.26 9.01 6.05
CA VAL A 427 -13.42 7.84 5.74
C VAL A 427 -14.27 6.57 5.73
N VAL A 428 -15.17 6.41 6.71
CA VAL A 428 -16.14 5.30 6.75
C VAL A 428 -17.08 5.35 5.54
N GLY A 429 -17.59 6.53 5.18
CA GLY A 429 -18.43 6.72 4.00
C GLY A 429 -17.71 6.34 2.70
N GLN A 430 -16.40 6.59 2.60
CA GLN A 430 -15.58 6.18 1.46
C GLN A 430 -15.32 4.67 1.43
N PHE A 431 -15.32 3.97 2.58
CA PHE A 431 -15.19 2.51 2.61
C PHE A 431 -16.47 1.77 2.22
N GLY A 432 -17.63 2.37 2.49
CA GLY A 432 -18.91 1.69 2.36
C GLY A 432 -19.13 0.66 3.48
N CYS A 433 -20.31 0.05 3.48
CA CYS A 433 -20.71 -0.92 4.49
C CYS A 433 -20.20 -2.33 4.19
N TYR A 434 -19.77 -2.59 2.95
CA TYR A 434 -19.31 -3.91 2.53
C TYR A 434 -17.80 -3.92 2.27
N PRO A 435 -17.09 -4.97 2.70
CA PRO A 435 -15.67 -5.17 2.39
C PRO A 435 -15.36 -5.16 0.88
N ASN A 436 -16.34 -5.54 0.07
CA ASN A 436 -16.27 -5.55 -1.39
C ASN A 436 -16.23 -4.15 -2.02
N ASP A 437 -16.69 -3.14 -1.29
CA ASP A 437 -16.88 -1.80 -1.80
C ASP A 437 -15.76 -0.86 -1.41
N THR A 438 -14.79 -1.33 -0.62
CA THR A 438 -13.65 -0.50 -0.20
C THR A 438 -12.91 0.06 -1.43
N PRO A 439 -12.40 1.31 -1.37
CA PRO A 439 -11.64 1.94 -2.45
C PRO A 439 -10.48 1.08 -2.92
N PHE A 440 -9.84 0.36 -1.99
CA PHE A 440 -8.75 -0.56 -2.27
C PHE A 440 -9.17 -1.71 -3.18
N ARG A 441 -10.29 -2.36 -2.88
CA ARG A 441 -10.78 -3.48 -3.69
C ARG A 441 -11.32 -3.02 -5.04
N GLN A 442 -11.93 -1.84 -5.08
CA GLN A 442 -12.33 -1.21 -6.34
C GLN A 442 -11.10 -0.93 -7.23
N VAL A 443 -10.06 -0.33 -6.68
CA VAL A 443 -8.80 -0.07 -7.41
C VAL A 443 -8.14 -1.38 -7.82
N ALA A 444 -8.06 -2.39 -6.95
CA ALA A 444 -7.45 -3.67 -7.30
C ALA A 444 -8.19 -4.39 -8.45
N ARG A 445 -9.54 -4.41 -8.43
CA ARG A 445 -10.36 -4.93 -9.55
C ARG A 445 -10.15 -4.11 -10.83
N TYR A 446 -10.03 -2.80 -10.69
CA TYR A 446 -9.76 -1.92 -11.82
C TYR A 446 -8.40 -2.21 -12.46
N LEU A 447 -7.36 -2.37 -11.64
CA LEU A 447 -6.03 -2.77 -12.09
C LEU A 447 -6.03 -4.18 -12.68
N GLN A 448 -6.82 -5.11 -12.16
CA GLN A 448 -7.01 -6.43 -12.75
C GLN A 448 -7.61 -6.31 -14.16
N ALA A 449 -8.68 -5.54 -14.33
CA ALA A 449 -9.31 -5.36 -15.64
C ALA A 449 -8.35 -4.70 -16.65
N GLN A 450 -7.59 -3.68 -16.23
CA GLN A 450 -6.52 -3.10 -17.04
C GLN A 450 -5.43 -4.13 -17.37
N HIS A 451 -5.02 -4.94 -16.39
CA HIS A 451 -4.03 -5.99 -16.58
C HIS A 451 -4.52 -7.04 -17.57
N GLU A 452 -5.79 -7.47 -17.51
CA GLU A 452 -6.39 -8.42 -18.45
C GLU A 452 -6.53 -7.81 -19.86
N ALA A 453 -6.89 -6.54 -19.97
CA ALA A 453 -6.90 -5.82 -21.25
C ALA A 453 -5.50 -5.72 -21.88
N ASP A 454 -4.48 -5.49 -21.05
CA ASP A 454 -3.08 -5.54 -21.47
C ASP A 454 -2.60 -6.98 -21.75
N ALA A 455 -3.19 -8.00 -21.13
CA ALA A 455 -2.91 -9.43 -21.37
C ALA A 455 -3.44 -9.90 -22.72
N ALA A 456 -4.58 -9.37 -23.15
CA ALA A 456 -5.20 -9.70 -24.42
C ALA A 456 -4.39 -9.20 -25.63
N ARG A 457 -3.46 -8.25 -25.41
CA ARG A 457 -2.43 -7.91 -26.40
C ARG A 457 -1.45 -9.08 -26.52
N PRO A 458 -0.97 -9.42 -27.74
CA PRO A 458 -0.25 -10.66 -28.01
C PRO A 458 0.79 -11.00 -26.94
N GLN A 459 0.64 -12.21 -26.40
CA GLN A 459 1.29 -12.79 -25.22
C GLN A 459 2.82 -12.70 -25.23
N THR A 460 3.42 -12.47 -26.41
CA THR A 460 4.84 -12.15 -26.59
C THR A 460 5.29 -10.98 -25.72
N ARG A 461 4.46 -10.00 -25.36
CA ARG A 461 4.91 -8.83 -24.58
C ARG A 461 5.27 -9.10 -23.10
N ARG A 462 4.83 -10.22 -22.49
CA ARG A 462 5.00 -10.45 -21.03
C ARG A 462 6.23 -11.25 -20.63
N GLN A 463 6.64 -12.25 -21.43
CA GLN A 463 7.85 -13.04 -21.17
C GLN A 463 9.11 -12.41 -21.76
N VAL A 464 8.93 -11.57 -22.78
CA VAL A 464 10.01 -10.86 -23.48
C VAL A 464 10.86 -9.97 -22.56
N PRO A 465 10.35 -9.22 -21.56
CA PRO A 465 11.16 -8.30 -20.78
C PRO A 465 12.24 -8.98 -19.93
N GLN A 466 11.91 -10.10 -19.25
CA GLN A 466 12.89 -10.80 -18.41
C GLN A 466 13.94 -11.53 -19.25
N ALA A 467 13.51 -12.19 -20.33
CA ALA A 467 14.43 -12.85 -21.26
C ALA A 467 15.32 -11.86 -21.99
N LEU A 468 14.78 -10.71 -22.42
CA LEU A 468 15.56 -9.63 -23.05
C LEU A 468 16.50 -8.95 -22.05
N GLN A 469 16.11 -8.77 -20.79
CA GLN A 469 17.01 -8.23 -19.76
C GLN A 469 18.21 -9.16 -19.59
N ALA A 470 17.95 -10.46 -19.41
CA ALA A 470 19.00 -11.48 -19.37
C ALA A 470 19.84 -11.47 -20.67
N LEU A 471 19.21 -11.36 -21.84
CA LEU A 471 19.88 -11.27 -23.13
C LEU A 471 20.81 -10.06 -23.22
N SER A 472 20.36 -8.87 -22.82
CA SER A 472 21.19 -7.66 -22.85
C SER A 472 22.46 -7.80 -22.01
N LEU A 473 22.33 -8.46 -20.85
CA LEU A 473 23.44 -8.75 -19.94
C LEU A 473 24.36 -9.84 -20.49
N VAL A 474 23.81 -10.89 -21.08
CA VAL A 474 24.59 -11.95 -21.76
C VAL A 474 25.34 -11.39 -22.96
N LEU A 475 24.71 -10.56 -23.79
CA LEU A 475 25.34 -9.89 -24.92
C LEU A 475 26.47 -8.97 -24.46
N LEU A 476 26.26 -8.18 -23.40
CA LEU A 476 27.31 -7.33 -22.84
C LEU A 476 28.47 -8.15 -22.25
N ALA A 477 28.18 -9.21 -21.51
CA ALA A 477 29.21 -10.09 -20.96
C ALA A 477 30.02 -10.76 -22.07
N SER A 478 29.36 -11.28 -23.11
CA SER A 478 30.00 -11.84 -24.30
C SER A 478 30.82 -10.80 -25.05
N ALA A 479 30.31 -9.57 -25.19
CA ALA A 479 31.04 -8.47 -25.81
C ALA A 479 32.35 -8.18 -25.09
N LEU A 480 32.30 -8.06 -23.76
CA LEU A 480 33.47 -7.83 -22.93
C LEU A 480 34.45 -9.01 -23.00
N LEU A 481 33.96 -10.25 -23.01
CA LEU A 481 34.80 -11.44 -23.16
C LEU A 481 35.47 -11.49 -24.54
N CYS A 482 34.79 -11.09 -25.61
CA CYS A 482 35.36 -11.03 -26.95
C CYS A 482 36.41 -9.91 -27.09
N ILE A 483 36.20 -8.76 -26.42
CA ILE A 483 37.16 -7.63 -26.44
C ILE A 483 38.38 -7.91 -25.56
N TYR A 484 38.17 -8.39 -24.33
CA TYR A 484 39.24 -8.58 -23.34
C TYR A 484 39.80 -10.00 -23.31
N GLY A 485 39.12 -10.98 -23.88
CA GLY A 485 39.60 -12.36 -23.97
C GLY A 485 40.98 -12.47 -24.63
N PRO A 486 41.22 -11.81 -25.78
CA PRO A 486 42.53 -11.77 -26.38
C PRO A 486 43.61 -11.16 -25.50
N ILE A 487 43.28 -10.07 -24.79
CA ILE A 487 44.20 -9.45 -23.83
C ILE A 487 44.52 -10.43 -22.70
N LEU A 488 43.52 -11.13 -22.16
CA LEU A 488 43.73 -12.11 -21.10
C LEU A 488 44.60 -13.29 -21.57
N ALA A 489 44.31 -13.82 -22.75
CA ALA A 489 45.04 -14.96 -23.31
C ALA A 489 46.48 -14.58 -23.67
N TRP A 490 46.68 -13.51 -24.43
CA TRP A 490 47.96 -13.19 -25.09
C TRP A 490 48.68 -11.97 -24.53
N GLY A 491 48.07 -11.18 -23.64
CA GLY A 491 48.70 -9.99 -23.06
C GLY A 491 48.98 -8.87 -24.07
N CYS A 492 48.30 -8.90 -25.20
CA CYS A 492 48.56 -7.99 -26.31
C CYS A 492 47.35 -7.07 -26.55
N THR A 493 47.62 -5.84 -26.98
CA THR A 493 46.61 -4.85 -27.40
C THR A 493 46.66 -4.68 -28.92
N PRO A 494 45.51 -4.68 -29.61
CA PRO A 494 45.51 -4.48 -31.06
C PRO A 494 45.97 -3.06 -31.45
N THR A 495 46.54 -2.91 -32.65
CA THR A 495 46.78 -1.63 -33.33
C THR A 495 45.47 -1.02 -33.85
N PHE A 496 45.50 0.25 -34.27
CA PHE A 496 44.30 0.95 -34.78
C PHE A 496 43.71 0.28 -36.03
N ASP A 497 44.56 -0.13 -36.96
CA ASP A 497 44.19 -0.83 -38.19
C ASP A 497 43.86 -2.32 -37.95
N MET A 498 44.04 -2.79 -36.71
CA MET A 498 43.87 -4.19 -36.33
C MET A 498 44.66 -5.08 -37.29
N SER A 499 45.93 -4.77 -37.53
CA SER A 499 46.85 -5.62 -38.30
C SER A 499 47.85 -6.35 -37.38
N GLU A 500 48.19 -5.75 -36.24
CA GLU A 500 49.18 -6.27 -35.30
C GLU A 500 48.66 -6.25 -33.85
N CYS A 501 49.15 -7.18 -33.03
CA CYS A 501 48.97 -7.14 -31.58
C CYS A 501 50.28 -6.73 -30.94
N LEU A 502 50.23 -5.74 -30.06
CA LEU A 502 51.41 -5.22 -29.39
C LEU A 502 51.45 -5.71 -27.95
N VAL A 503 52.57 -6.31 -27.55
CA VAL A 503 52.84 -6.68 -26.17
C VAL A 503 53.79 -5.67 -25.57
N ARG A 504 53.49 -5.24 -24.36
CA ARG A 504 54.35 -4.35 -23.58
C ARG A 504 55.54 -5.12 -23.04
N ARG A 505 56.76 -4.74 -23.43
CA ARG A 505 57.97 -5.17 -22.71
C ARG A 505 58.30 -4.17 -21.60
N PRO A 506 58.63 -4.67 -20.39
CA PRO A 506 59.15 -3.81 -19.34
C PRO A 506 60.52 -3.32 -19.81
N PRO A 507 60.86 -2.07 -19.52
CA PRO A 507 62.21 -1.60 -19.78
C PRO A 507 63.24 -2.53 -19.12
N GLU A 508 64.25 -2.96 -19.89
CA GLU A 508 65.47 -3.50 -19.29
C GLU A 508 66.04 -2.44 -18.34
N GLN A 509 66.64 -2.86 -17.22
CA GLN A 509 66.96 -2.05 -16.03
C GLN A 509 67.74 -0.73 -16.26
N THR A 510 68.16 -0.43 -17.48
CA THR A 510 68.94 0.74 -17.89
C THR A 510 68.20 1.75 -18.78
N MET A 511 67.05 1.43 -19.39
CA MET A 511 66.28 2.37 -20.22
C MET A 511 64.92 2.68 -19.63
N GLN A 512 64.43 3.92 -19.73
CA GLN A 512 63.10 4.31 -19.20
C GLN A 512 61.97 4.16 -20.23
N ILE A 513 62.28 3.77 -21.47
CA ILE A 513 61.31 3.74 -22.57
C ILE A 513 60.62 2.39 -22.57
N VAL A 514 59.28 2.41 -22.60
CA VAL A 514 58.45 1.21 -22.75
C VAL A 514 58.49 0.79 -24.22
N GLU A 515 59.01 -0.40 -24.51
CA GLU A 515 59.04 -0.96 -25.86
C GLU A 515 57.78 -1.80 -26.11
N TRP A 516 57.18 -1.64 -27.29
CA TRP A 516 56.02 -2.41 -27.74
C TRP A 516 56.45 -3.31 -28.89
N LEU A 517 56.21 -4.62 -28.77
CA LEU A 517 56.61 -5.59 -29.77
C LEU A 517 55.39 -6.23 -30.45
N PRO A 518 55.38 -6.34 -31.78
CA PRO A 518 54.33 -7.04 -32.50
C PRO A 518 54.38 -8.55 -32.23
N VAL A 519 53.22 -9.20 -32.20
CA VAL A 519 53.04 -10.65 -32.02
C VAL A 519 52.51 -11.27 -33.30
N GLU A 520 53.13 -12.35 -33.76
CA GLU A 520 52.85 -13.02 -35.06
C GLU A 520 51.52 -13.78 -35.14
N HIS A 521 50.67 -13.82 -34.09
CA HIS A 521 49.46 -14.65 -34.03
C HIS A 521 48.17 -13.82 -33.85
N PHE A 522 47.86 -12.99 -34.86
CA PHE A 522 46.91 -11.89 -34.73
C PHE A 522 45.44 -12.17 -35.16
N GLU A 523 45.18 -13.10 -36.10
CA GLU A 523 43.84 -13.29 -36.67
C GLU A 523 42.67 -13.47 -35.67
N PRO A 524 42.79 -14.29 -34.59
CA PRO A 524 41.69 -14.45 -33.64
C PRO A 524 41.39 -13.18 -32.82
N VAL A 525 42.36 -12.28 -32.65
CA VAL A 525 42.20 -11.01 -31.93
C VAL A 525 41.27 -10.06 -32.68
N ARG A 526 41.48 -9.91 -33.99
CA ARG A 526 40.66 -9.06 -34.86
C ARG A 526 39.21 -9.51 -34.90
N GLY A 527 38.99 -10.82 -35.10
CA GLY A 527 37.65 -11.41 -35.11
C GLY A 527 36.93 -11.19 -33.78
N GLY A 528 37.61 -11.44 -32.66
CA GLY A 528 37.08 -11.20 -31.32
C GLY A 528 36.66 -9.74 -31.09
N PHE A 529 37.50 -8.77 -31.46
CA PHE A 529 37.20 -7.36 -31.24
C PHE A 529 35.97 -6.88 -32.04
N ILE A 530 35.88 -7.24 -33.33
CA ILE A 530 34.74 -6.87 -34.19
C ILE A 530 33.44 -7.51 -33.67
N VAL A 531 33.47 -8.81 -33.37
CA VAL A 531 32.31 -9.51 -32.77
C VAL A 531 31.93 -8.87 -31.44
N GLY A 532 32.91 -8.51 -30.63
CA GLY A 532 32.70 -7.82 -29.36
C GLY A 532 31.98 -6.48 -29.51
N ILE A 533 32.39 -5.63 -30.46
CA ILE A 533 31.69 -4.36 -30.75
C ILE A 533 30.25 -4.61 -31.20
N VAL A 534 30.04 -5.56 -32.13
CA VAL A 534 28.68 -5.89 -32.61
C VAL A 534 27.81 -6.35 -31.44
N LEU A 535 28.32 -7.23 -30.58
CA LEU A 535 27.60 -7.69 -29.38
C LEU A 535 27.32 -6.54 -28.40
N ALA A 536 28.24 -5.61 -28.21
CA ALA A 536 28.02 -4.43 -27.37
C ALA A 536 26.91 -3.52 -27.93
N VAL A 537 26.91 -3.28 -29.24
CA VAL A 537 25.84 -2.52 -29.92
C VAL A 537 24.50 -3.23 -29.78
N LEU A 538 24.45 -4.56 -29.95
CA LEU A 538 23.23 -5.36 -29.74
C LEU A 538 22.78 -5.34 -28.27
N ALA A 539 23.71 -5.32 -27.31
CA ALA A 539 23.39 -5.17 -25.89
C ALA A 539 22.75 -3.81 -25.61
N VAL A 540 23.30 -2.73 -26.14
CA VAL A 540 22.73 -1.36 -26.02
C VAL A 540 21.37 -1.28 -26.73
N ALA A 541 21.26 -1.81 -27.94
CA ALA A 541 20.02 -1.80 -28.71
C ALA A 541 18.91 -2.61 -28.02
N SER A 542 19.23 -3.80 -27.47
CA SER A 542 18.27 -4.61 -26.71
C SER A 542 17.86 -3.91 -25.40
N HIS A 543 18.78 -3.24 -24.72
CA HIS A 543 18.47 -2.41 -23.55
C HIS A 543 17.57 -1.21 -23.90
N TRP A 544 17.82 -0.55 -25.03
CA TRP A 544 16.99 0.56 -25.51
C TRP A 544 15.61 0.08 -25.95
N MET A 545 15.54 -1.09 -26.58
CA MET A 545 14.28 -1.77 -26.93
C MET A 545 13.48 -2.12 -25.67
N LEU A 546 14.13 -2.59 -24.61
CA LEU A 546 13.49 -2.80 -23.29
C LEU A 546 12.92 -1.52 -22.71
N ALA A 547 13.63 -0.38 -22.83
CA ALA A 547 13.14 0.90 -22.38
C ALA A 547 11.93 1.39 -23.20
N TRP A 548 11.87 1.04 -24.50
CA TRP A 548 10.74 1.32 -25.39
C TRP A 548 9.53 0.41 -25.15
N LEU A 549 9.77 -0.85 -24.76
CA LEU A 549 8.73 -1.79 -24.35
C LEU A 549 8.23 -1.38 -22.96
N GLN A 550 7.31 -0.41 -22.93
CA GLN A 550 6.68 0.10 -21.71
C GLN A 550 6.22 -1.07 -20.82
N PRO A 551 6.65 -1.14 -19.55
CA PRO A 551 6.19 -2.17 -18.62
C PRO A 551 4.66 -2.09 -18.47
N CYS A 552 4.03 -3.24 -18.16
CA CYS A 552 2.62 -3.26 -17.78
C CYS A 552 2.37 -2.16 -16.73
N THR A 553 1.44 -1.27 -17.04
CA THR A 553 1.19 -0.11 -16.21
C THR A 553 0.48 -0.52 -14.91
N ALA A 554 -0.52 -1.40 -15.05
CA ALA A 554 -1.32 -1.99 -13.97
C ALA A 554 -0.52 -2.91 -13.04
N ARG A 555 -0.23 -2.45 -11.82
CA ARG A 555 0.47 -3.22 -10.77
C ARG A 555 0.23 -2.69 -9.36
N VAL A 556 0.56 -3.50 -8.35
CA VAL A 556 0.65 -3.06 -6.96
C VAL A 556 2.11 -2.86 -6.57
N LEU A 557 2.46 -1.65 -6.15
CA LEU A 557 3.78 -1.29 -5.67
C LEU A 557 3.81 -1.34 -4.13
N VAL A 558 4.62 -2.23 -3.58
CA VAL A 558 4.80 -2.39 -2.13
C VAL A 558 5.99 -1.56 -1.69
N VAL A 559 5.78 -0.57 -0.82
CA VAL A 559 6.86 0.25 -0.26
C VAL A 559 7.16 -0.27 1.14
N ALA A 560 8.39 -0.74 1.33
CA ALA A 560 8.89 -1.21 2.61
C ALA A 560 9.85 -0.18 3.22
N ASP A 561 9.92 -0.13 4.54
CA ASP A 561 10.79 0.75 5.30
C ASP A 561 11.58 -0.06 6.35
N PRO A 562 12.87 0.26 6.59
CA PRO A 562 13.70 -0.51 7.52
C PRO A 562 13.30 -0.32 8.99
N GLU A 563 12.59 0.76 9.33
CA GLU A 563 12.18 1.10 10.70
C GLU A 563 10.82 0.49 11.06
N VAL A 564 9.95 0.27 10.07
CA VAL A 564 8.59 -0.25 10.29
C VAL A 564 8.25 -1.40 9.36
N ASP A 565 7.87 -2.52 9.97
CA ASP A 565 7.41 -3.72 9.28
C ASP A 565 6.04 -3.45 8.60
N LEU A 566 5.87 -3.93 7.37
CA LEU A 566 4.60 -3.81 6.64
C LEU A 566 3.45 -4.51 7.38
N SER A 567 3.76 -5.55 8.14
CA SER A 567 2.82 -6.28 9.01
C SER A 567 2.36 -5.49 10.23
N SER A 568 2.94 -4.31 10.51
CA SER A 568 2.45 -3.43 11.58
C SER A 568 0.98 -3.01 11.39
N ARG A 569 0.43 -3.13 10.16
CA ARG A 569 -0.99 -2.91 9.87
C ARG A 569 -1.61 -4.05 9.07
N LEU A 570 -2.62 -4.68 9.67
CA LEU A 570 -3.38 -5.76 9.02
C LEU A 570 -4.07 -5.33 7.72
N TRP A 571 -4.49 -4.07 7.61
CA TRP A 571 -5.08 -3.52 6.38
C TRP A 571 -4.14 -3.58 5.18
N CYS A 572 -2.85 -3.27 5.37
CA CYS A 572 -1.86 -3.27 4.30
C CYS A 572 -1.63 -4.69 3.77
N LEU A 573 -1.53 -5.64 4.70
CA LEU A 573 -1.46 -7.07 4.39
C LEU A 573 -2.71 -7.55 3.63
N HIS A 574 -3.90 -7.21 4.11
CA HIS A 574 -5.16 -7.54 3.43
C HIS A 574 -5.18 -7.02 1.98
N HIS A 575 -4.66 -5.82 1.70
CA HIS A 575 -4.60 -5.28 0.34
C HIS A 575 -3.64 -6.04 -0.57
N LEU A 576 -2.50 -6.52 -0.05
CA LEU A 576 -1.61 -7.39 -0.80
C LEU A 576 -2.29 -8.70 -1.16
N TRP A 577 -2.97 -9.31 -0.18
CA TRP A 577 -3.72 -10.54 -0.40
C TRP A 577 -4.84 -10.37 -1.43
N VAL A 578 -5.62 -9.28 -1.35
CA VAL A 578 -6.65 -8.97 -2.36
C VAL A 578 -6.03 -8.84 -3.75
N ALA A 579 -4.94 -8.08 -3.89
CA ALA A 579 -4.28 -7.90 -5.18
C ALA A 579 -3.73 -9.22 -5.76
N ASP A 580 -3.08 -10.03 -4.93
CA ASP A 580 -2.56 -11.35 -5.33
C ASP A 580 -3.69 -12.30 -5.74
N SER A 581 -4.80 -12.33 -4.98
CA SER A 581 -5.98 -13.15 -5.29
C SER A 581 -6.67 -12.75 -6.60
N LEU A 582 -6.52 -11.50 -7.02
CA LEU A 582 -7.04 -10.97 -8.29
C LEU A 582 -6.02 -11.10 -9.43
N GLY A 583 -4.84 -11.68 -9.19
CA GLY A 583 -3.78 -11.81 -10.20
C GLY A 583 -3.15 -10.48 -10.61
N VAL A 584 -3.28 -9.43 -9.80
CA VAL A 584 -2.63 -8.14 -10.06
C VAL A 584 -1.14 -8.27 -9.70
N PRO A 585 -0.20 -7.95 -10.62
CA PRO A 585 1.22 -8.11 -10.35
C PRO A 585 1.67 -7.31 -9.13
N LEU A 586 2.31 -7.98 -8.16
CA LEU A 586 2.96 -7.34 -7.03
C LEU A 586 4.41 -7.01 -7.37
N GLN A 587 4.84 -5.78 -7.09
CA GLN A 587 6.20 -5.30 -7.27
C GLN A 587 6.69 -4.64 -5.98
N LEU A 588 7.85 -5.04 -5.49
CA LEU A 588 8.51 -4.31 -4.42
C LEU A 588 9.13 -3.01 -4.96
N ALA A 589 8.91 -1.91 -4.25
CA ALA A 589 9.57 -0.65 -4.52
C ALA A 589 11.09 -0.82 -4.51
N ALA A 590 11.78 0.04 -5.26
CA ALA A 590 13.23 0.17 -5.33
C ALA A 590 13.80 0.69 -4.00
N THR A 591 13.66 -0.18 -3.01
CA THR A 591 14.10 -0.09 -1.63
C THR A 591 14.74 -1.43 -1.32
N LEU A 592 15.87 -1.41 -0.64
CA LEU A 592 16.45 -2.65 -0.11
C LEU A 592 15.85 -2.99 1.26
N ALA A 593 14.92 -2.16 1.76
CA ALA A 593 14.19 -2.38 2.99
C ALA A 593 13.56 -3.76 2.97
N ASP A 594 13.74 -4.50 4.06
CA ASP A 594 13.11 -5.79 4.21
C ASP A 594 11.60 -5.61 4.40
N VAL A 595 10.80 -6.48 3.78
CA VAL A 595 9.35 -6.48 4.00
C VAL A 595 9.02 -7.11 5.36
N GLY A 596 9.99 -7.81 5.96
CA GLY A 596 9.97 -8.41 7.31
C GLY A 596 10.16 -9.93 7.24
N HIS A 597 11.19 -10.46 7.89
CA HIS A 597 11.62 -11.86 7.72
C HIS A 597 11.19 -12.83 8.84
N GLU A 598 10.84 -12.33 10.03
CA GLU A 598 10.46 -13.18 11.19
C GLU A 598 9.26 -12.63 12.00
N SER A 599 9.03 -11.31 11.97
CA SER A 599 7.90 -10.63 12.62
C SER A 599 6.63 -10.57 11.77
N CYS A 600 6.73 -10.85 10.47
CA CYS A 600 5.64 -10.84 9.48
C CYS A 600 4.63 -11.99 9.64
N ARG A 601 4.36 -12.43 10.87
CA ARG A 601 3.21 -13.29 11.14
C ARG A 601 1.97 -12.42 11.02
N PRO A 602 1.11 -12.61 10.01
CA PRO A 602 -0.08 -11.80 9.84
C PRO A 602 -1.00 -11.81 11.06
N GLU A 603 -0.90 -12.86 11.89
CA GLU A 603 -1.61 -13.02 13.14
C GLU A 603 -1.20 -11.98 14.20
N LEU A 604 0.04 -11.49 14.13
CA LEU A 604 0.59 -10.45 15.01
C LEU A 604 0.27 -9.04 14.51
N ALA A 605 -0.25 -8.89 13.28
CA ALA A 605 -0.62 -7.60 12.75
C ALA A 605 -1.73 -6.96 13.60
N VAL A 606 -1.53 -5.70 13.95
CA VAL A 606 -2.45 -4.92 14.78
C VAL A 606 -3.31 -4.04 13.87
N CYS A 607 -4.57 -3.84 14.25
CA CYS A 607 -5.43 -2.80 13.70
C CYS A 607 -5.71 -1.80 14.82
N ALA A 608 -5.84 -0.52 14.48
CA ALA A 608 -6.17 0.52 15.47
C ALA A 608 -7.50 0.24 16.19
N GLN A 609 -8.41 -0.50 15.54
CA GLN A 609 -9.69 -0.91 16.11
C GLN A 609 -9.79 -2.44 16.12
N SER A 610 -10.12 -3.02 17.28
CA SER A 610 -10.21 -4.47 17.51
C SER A 610 -11.26 -5.14 16.63
N HIS A 611 -12.42 -4.51 16.41
CA HIS A 611 -13.48 -5.07 15.58
C HIS A 611 -13.05 -5.29 14.11
N TYR A 612 -12.43 -4.31 13.48
CA TYR A 612 -11.90 -4.47 12.12
C TYR A 612 -10.79 -5.52 12.04
N ARG A 613 -10.03 -5.70 13.13
CA ARG A 613 -9.02 -6.76 13.18
C ARG A 613 -9.67 -8.12 12.99
N GLU A 614 -10.71 -8.42 13.76
CA GLU A 614 -11.39 -9.71 13.68
C GLU A 614 -12.05 -9.92 12.31
N LEU A 615 -12.72 -8.90 11.78
CA LEU A 615 -13.34 -8.95 10.45
C LEU A 615 -12.30 -9.24 9.35
N LEU A 616 -11.17 -8.53 9.35
CA LEU A 616 -10.10 -8.73 8.37
C LEU A 616 -9.42 -10.09 8.54
N LEU A 617 -9.16 -10.51 9.80
CA LEU A 617 -8.62 -11.84 10.08
C LEU A 617 -9.58 -12.93 9.59
N GLN A 618 -10.89 -12.77 9.81
CA GLN A 618 -11.90 -13.68 9.29
C GLN A 618 -11.93 -13.67 7.76
N GLN A 619 -11.83 -12.51 7.11
CA GLN A 619 -11.76 -12.44 5.64
C GLN A 619 -10.54 -13.11 5.07
N ILE A 620 -9.37 -12.96 5.71
CA ILE A 620 -8.16 -13.64 5.25
C ILE A 620 -8.27 -15.15 5.52
N LYS A 621 -8.86 -15.56 6.64
CA LYS A 621 -9.07 -16.99 6.98
C LYS A 621 -10.11 -17.69 6.10
N HIS A 622 -11.19 -17.00 5.76
CA HIS A 622 -12.37 -17.53 5.06
C HIS A 622 -12.43 -17.12 3.58
N GLY A 623 -11.53 -16.26 3.12
CA GLY A 623 -11.41 -15.87 1.72
C GLY A 623 -11.23 -17.06 0.79
N VAL A 624 -11.44 -16.81 -0.50
CA VAL A 624 -11.46 -17.81 -1.58
C VAL A 624 -10.20 -18.68 -1.55
N GLY A 625 -10.28 -19.83 -0.86
CA GLY A 625 -9.14 -20.75 -0.64
C GLY A 625 -9.00 -21.36 0.77
N GLY A 626 -9.78 -20.92 1.78
CA GLY A 626 -9.70 -21.48 3.14
C GLY A 626 -8.33 -21.24 3.81
N ARG A 627 -7.84 -22.16 4.66
CA ARG A 627 -6.57 -22.07 5.46
C ARG A 627 -5.31 -21.61 4.68
N GLN A 628 -5.37 -21.48 3.37
CA GLN A 628 -4.33 -20.93 2.51
C GLN A 628 -4.22 -19.40 2.53
N GLY A 629 -5.16 -18.63 3.11
CA GLY A 629 -5.12 -17.16 3.03
C GLY A 629 -3.82 -16.53 3.55
N PHE A 630 -3.46 -16.79 4.82
CA PHE A 630 -2.21 -16.27 5.40
C PHE A 630 -0.97 -16.88 4.77
N ALA A 631 -0.98 -18.19 4.51
CA ALA A 631 0.14 -18.88 3.88
C ALA A 631 0.41 -18.37 2.46
N GLY A 632 -0.64 -18.08 1.69
CA GLY A 632 -0.56 -17.51 0.35
C GLY A 632 0.00 -16.10 0.38
N MET A 633 -0.44 -15.27 1.33
CA MET A 633 0.12 -13.94 1.52
C MET A 633 1.59 -13.97 1.95
N GLU A 634 1.96 -14.85 2.88
CA GLU A 634 3.35 -15.05 3.28
C GLU A 634 4.18 -15.53 2.07
N GLN A 635 3.65 -16.46 1.27
CA GLN A 635 4.30 -16.93 0.04
C GLN A 635 4.48 -15.80 -0.97
N ALA A 636 3.50 -14.90 -1.13
CA ALA A 636 3.59 -13.73 -2.00
C ALA A 636 4.67 -12.75 -1.51
N ILE A 637 4.71 -12.45 -0.20
CA ILE A 637 5.74 -11.61 0.41
C ILE A 637 7.13 -12.23 0.24
N GLN A 638 7.28 -13.52 0.55
CA GLN A 638 8.53 -14.25 0.36
C GLN A 638 8.93 -14.33 -1.12
N ALA A 639 7.98 -14.44 -2.05
CA ALA A 639 8.27 -14.41 -3.49
C ALA A 639 8.82 -13.04 -3.91
N MET A 640 8.22 -11.94 -3.43
CA MET A 640 8.75 -10.59 -3.67
C MET A 640 10.15 -10.41 -3.08
N CYS A 641 10.38 -10.84 -1.83
CA CYS A 641 11.69 -10.75 -1.18
C CYS A 641 12.75 -11.58 -1.93
N ARG A 642 12.43 -12.82 -2.32
CA ARG A 642 13.33 -13.66 -3.13
C ARG A 642 13.60 -13.05 -4.50
N CYS A 643 12.61 -12.43 -5.14
CA CYS A 643 12.78 -11.74 -6.41
C CYS A 643 13.74 -10.55 -6.27
N ARG A 644 13.53 -9.70 -5.24
CA ARG A 644 14.44 -8.59 -4.89
C ARG A 644 15.86 -9.10 -4.66
N ASP A 645 16.03 -10.10 -3.79
CA ASP A 645 17.35 -10.60 -3.43
C ASP A 645 18.06 -11.22 -4.63
N ARG A 646 17.34 -11.95 -5.49
CA ARG A 646 17.89 -12.45 -6.76
C ARG A 646 18.31 -11.30 -7.66
N HIS A 647 17.50 -10.26 -7.81
CA HIS A 647 17.83 -9.10 -8.64
C HIS A 647 19.04 -8.35 -8.09
N PHE A 648 19.09 -8.12 -6.78
CA PHE A 648 20.23 -7.50 -6.11
C PHE A 648 21.50 -8.35 -6.24
N ASN A 649 21.42 -9.65 -5.97
CA ASN A 649 22.57 -10.56 -6.11
C ASN A 649 23.04 -10.63 -7.56
N PHE A 650 22.12 -10.71 -8.52
CA PHE A 650 22.45 -10.73 -9.94
C PHE A 650 23.15 -9.43 -10.37
N MET A 651 22.65 -8.28 -9.90
CA MET A 651 23.27 -6.99 -10.13
C MET A 651 24.69 -6.93 -9.55
N VAL A 652 24.86 -7.26 -8.26
CA VAL A 652 26.17 -7.24 -7.58
C VAL A 652 27.14 -8.22 -8.26
N LEU A 653 26.72 -9.46 -8.53
CA LEU A 653 27.55 -10.48 -9.17
C LEU A 653 27.90 -10.11 -10.61
N GLY A 654 26.93 -9.65 -11.40
CA GLY A 654 27.14 -9.23 -12.79
C GLY A 654 28.17 -8.11 -12.88
N TRP A 655 28.02 -7.07 -12.05
CA TRP A 655 28.99 -5.99 -11.97
C TRP A 655 30.36 -6.42 -11.43
N SER A 656 30.38 -7.31 -10.45
CA SER A 656 31.64 -7.86 -9.92
C SER A 656 32.37 -8.69 -10.98
N ALA A 657 31.65 -9.42 -11.83
CA ALA A 657 32.23 -10.17 -12.94
C ALA A 657 32.84 -9.23 -14.00
N VAL A 658 32.14 -8.15 -14.36
CA VAL A 658 32.68 -7.13 -15.27
C VAL A 658 33.93 -6.48 -14.69
N TRP A 659 33.88 -6.10 -13.41
CA TRP A 659 35.04 -5.48 -12.74
C TRP A 659 36.22 -6.46 -12.63
N ALA A 660 35.97 -7.71 -12.23
CA ALA A 660 36.96 -8.78 -12.19
C ALA A 660 37.64 -8.98 -13.55
N LEU A 661 36.86 -9.05 -14.63
CA LEU A 661 37.38 -9.19 -15.99
C LEU A 661 38.34 -8.04 -16.35
N LEU A 662 37.93 -6.80 -16.06
CA LEU A 662 38.74 -5.61 -16.30
C LEU A 662 39.99 -5.56 -15.42
N ARG A 663 39.90 -6.02 -14.15
CA ARG A 663 41.07 -6.15 -13.26
C ARG A 663 42.06 -7.18 -13.78
N CYS A 664 41.57 -8.33 -14.24
CA CYS A 664 42.43 -9.36 -14.85
C CYS A 664 43.10 -8.82 -16.12
N ALA A 665 42.38 -8.07 -16.96
CA ALA A 665 42.95 -7.43 -18.14
C ALA A 665 44.00 -6.37 -17.78
N ASP A 666 43.73 -5.50 -16.81
CA ASP A 666 44.72 -4.53 -16.29
C ASP A 666 45.98 -5.23 -15.80
N HIS A 667 45.84 -6.30 -15.00
CA HIS A 667 46.98 -7.09 -14.52
C HIS A 667 47.74 -7.80 -15.64
N ARG A 668 47.05 -8.23 -16.69
CA ARG A 668 47.68 -8.91 -17.83
C ARG A 668 48.47 -7.95 -18.69
N LEU A 669 47.93 -6.76 -18.95
CA LEU A 669 48.64 -5.69 -19.68
C LEU A 669 49.81 -5.08 -18.89
N ALA A 670 49.72 -5.19 -17.56
CA ALA A 670 50.73 -4.82 -16.61
C ALA A 670 51.96 -5.74 -16.64
N MET A 671 51.72 -7.06 -16.66
CA MET A 671 52.78 -8.06 -16.61
C MET A 671 53.42 -8.27 -17.99
N ALA A 672 54.75 -8.15 -18.01
CA ALA A 672 55.59 -8.52 -19.14
C ALA A 672 55.32 -9.97 -19.56
N TRP A 673 55.26 -10.23 -20.87
CA TRP A 673 55.24 -11.61 -21.34
C TRP A 673 56.63 -12.25 -21.17
N ASP A 674 56.73 -13.17 -20.22
CA ASP A 674 57.84 -14.09 -20.08
C ASP A 674 57.28 -15.49 -19.77
N ALA A 675 57.80 -16.53 -20.42
CA ALA A 675 57.23 -17.89 -20.32
C ALA A 675 57.27 -18.42 -18.87
N GLU A 676 58.27 -18.03 -18.09
CA GLU A 676 58.37 -18.37 -16.66
C GLU A 676 57.30 -17.67 -15.80
N GLN A 677 56.72 -16.56 -16.26
CA GLN A 677 55.78 -15.74 -15.50
C GLN A 677 54.30 -16.11 -15.72
N GLU A 678 53.98 -17.02 -16.64
CA GLU A 678 52.60 -17.41 -16.94
C GLU A 678 51.86 -17.95 -15.70
N SER A 679 52.55 -18.75 -14.89
CA SER A 679 52.01 -19.29 -13.63
C SER A 679 51.82 -18.22 -12.53
N ALA A 680 52.70 -17.22 -12.47
CA ALA A 680 52.54 -16.08 -11.56
C ALA A 680 51.35 -15.21 -11.96
N PHE A 681 51.11 -15.05 -13.26
CA PHE A 681 49.95 -14.34 -13.78
C PHE A 681 48.62 -15.02 -13.42
N LEU A 682 48.52 -16.35 -13.56
CA LEU A 682 47.32 -17.10 -13.14
C LEU A 682 47.00 -16.89 -11.66
N LEU A 683 48.03 -16.83 -10.81
CA LEU A 683 47.86 -16.52 -9.39
C LEU A 683 47.54 -15.06 -9.12
N ALA A 684 48.04 -14.12 -9.92
CA ALA A 684 47.59 -12.73 -9.88
C ALA A 684 46.11 -12.61 -10.26
N ILE A 685 45.64 -13.31 -11.31
CA ILE A 685 44.21 -13.41 -11.64
C ILE A 685 43.43 -13.92 -10.43
N LEU A 686 43.89 -15.03 -9.82
CA LEU A 686 43.21 -15.60 -8.66
C LEU A 686 43.13 -14.59 -7.50
N GLY A 687 44.20 -13.84 -7.24
CA GLY A 687 44.23 -12.76 -6.26
C GLY A 687 43.19 -11.66 -6.55
N ALA A 688 43.08 -11.23 -7.81
CA ALA A 688 42.09 -10.22 -8.23
C ALA A 688 40.65 -10.75 -8.10
N LEU A 689 40.40 -12.01 -8.47
CA LEU A 689 39.09 -12.65 -8.33
C LEU A 689 38.69 -12.77 -6.86
N VAL A 690 39.59 -13.23 -5.99
CA VAL A 690 39.34 -13.34 -4.53
C VAL A 690 39.11 -11.95 -3.92
N GLY A 691 39.92 -10.95 -4.29
CA GLY A 691 39.76 -9.57 -3.82
C GLY A 691 38.42 -8.95 -4.24
N THR A 692 38.04 -9.14 -5.50
CA THR A 692 36.74 -8.68 -6.05
C THR A 692 35.59 -9.37 -5.33
N GLY A 693 35.66 -10.69 -5.13
CA GLY A 693 34.65 -11.47 -4.42
C GLY A 693 34.49 -11.04 -2.96
N LEU A 694 35.60 -10.75 -2.26
CA LEU A 694 35.57 -10.24 -0.88
C LEU A 694 34.96 -8.83 -0.82
N ALA A 695 35.31 -7.93 -1.75
CA ALA A 695 34.71 -6.59 -1.83
C ALA A 695 33.20 -6.65 -2.12
N ALA A 696 32.78 -7.47 -3.09
CA ALA A 696 31.37 -7.67 -3.40
C ALA A 696 30.59 -8.29 -2.21
N GLY A 697 31.18 -9.30 -1.57
CA GLY A 697 30.61 -9.97 -0.41
C GLY A 697 30.47 -9.05 0.80
N THR A 698 31.44 -8.17 1.05
CA THR A 698 31.39 -7.18 2.15
C THR A 698 30.34 -6.11 1.89
N VAL A 699 30.23 -5.59 0.67
CA VAL A 699 29.16 -4.64 0.29
C VAL A 699 27.79 -5.31 0.44
N ARG A 700 27.61 -6.52 -0.10
CA ARG A 700 26.38 -7.31 0.05
C ARG A 700 26.03 -7.54 1.51
N ARG A 701 26.98 -7.97 2.33
CA ARG A 701 26.75 -8.20 3.77
C ARG A 701 26.37 -6.91 4.49
N THR A 702 26.99 -5.79 4.13
CA THR A 702 26.67 -4.48 4.73
C THR A 702 25.27 -4.04 4.39
N VAL A 703 24.84 -4.23 3.14
CA VAL A 703 23.45 -3.99 2.71
C VAL A 703 22.48 -4.88 3.50
N LEU A 704 22.76 -6.17 3.64
CA LEU A 704 21.91 -7.10 4.40
C LEU A 704 21.83 -6.72 5.90
N VAL A 705 22.96 -6.41 6.53
CA VAL A 705 23.03 -6.02 7.94
C VAL A 705 22.29 -4.70 8.19
N ALA A 706 22.38 -3.77 7.25
CA ALA A 706 21.67 -2.50 7.32
C ALA A 706 20.19 -2.59 6.92
N ARG A 707 19.65 -3.80 6.74
CA ARG A 707 18.28 -4.03 6.24
C ARG A 707 17.99 -3.20 5.01
N GLY A 708 18.99 -3.11 4.15
CA GLY A 708 18.92 -2.42 2.88
C GLY A 708 19.30 -0.94 2.85
N VAL A 709 19.36 -0.25 3.97
CA VAL A 709 19.70 1.18 3.95
C VAL A 709 20.99 1.39 4.73
N PRO A 710 22.16 1.01 4.16
CA PRO A 710 23.42 1.23 4.83
C PRO A 710 23.65 2.73 5.00
N SER A 711 23.95 3.13 6.23
CA SER A 711 24.35 4.50 6.51
C SER A 711 25.68 4.79 5.82
N GLY A 712 25.92 6.06 5.48
CA GLY A 712 27.23 6.47 4.95
C GLY A 712 28.38 6.14 5.91
N GLY A 713 28.11 6.10 7.22
CA GLY A 713 29.06 5.62 8.22
C GLY A 713 29.37 4.13 8.09
N ALA A 714 28.35 3.28 7.90
CA ALA A 714 28.55 1.84 7.68
C ALA A 714 29.36 1.57 6.41
N LEU A 715 29.04 2.26 5.30
CA LEU A 715 29.85 2.19 4.08
C LEU A 715 31.27 2.73 4.28
N GLY A 716 31.44 3.79 5.08
CA GLY A 716 32.76 4.32 5.43
C GLY A 716 33.61 3.32 6.22
N VAL A 717 33.01 2.60 7.16
CA VAL A 717 33.68 1.51 7.90
C VAL A 717 34.10 0.39 6.95
N VAL A 718 33.24 0.01 5.99
CA VAL A 718 33.59 -0.99 4.97
C VAL A 718 34.76 -0.51 4.10
N ALA A 719 34.73 0.75 3.64
CA ALA A 719 35.82 1.33 2.86
C ALA A 719 37.14 1.28 3.64
N LEU A 720 37.12 1.71 4.91
CA LEU A 720 38.29 1.68 5.79
C LEU A 720 38.78 0.25 6.06
N ALA A 721 37.87 -0.70 6.26
CA ALA A 721 38.22 -2.10 6.49
C ALA A 721 38.88 -2.73 5.25
N LEU A 722 38.36 -2.48 4.06
CA LEU A 722 38.94 -2.92 2.79
C LEU A 722 40.32 -2.28 2.55
N LEU A 723 40.45 -0.97 2.80
CA LEU A 723 41.71 -0.24 2.68
C LEU A 723 42.76 -0.77 3.65
N ALA A 724 42.41 -0.92 4.93
CA ALA A 724 43.30 -1.44 5.96
C ALA A 724 43.76 -2.87 5.66
N SER A 725 42.85 -3.71 5.14
CA SER A 725 43.17 -5.10 4.76
C SER A 725 44.17 -5.15 3.60
N GLY A 726 43.97 -4.34 2.55
CA GLY A 726 44.91 -4.25 1.44
C GLY A 726 46.26 -3.65 1.86
N TRP A 727 46.23 -2.58 2.67
CA TRP A 727 47.45 -1.96 3.21
C TRP A 727 48.26 -2.92 4.08
N LEU A 728 47.60 -3.67 4.96
CA LEU A 728 48.25 -4.66 5.81
C LEU A 728 48.94 -5.75 4.97
N ALA A 729 48.28 -6.24 3.92
CA ALA A 729 48.85 -7.23 3.01
C ALA A 729 50.12 -6.72 2.30
N ILE A 730 50.10 -5.50 1.73
CA ILE A 730 51.30 -4.91 1.10
C ILE A 730 52.40 -4.60 2.12
N SER A 731 52.04 -4.06 3.28
CA SER A 731 53.00 -3.76 4.34
C SER A 731 53.69 -5.03 4.84
N THR A 732 52.97 -6.15 4.91
CA THR A 732 53.54 -7.45 5.28
C THR A 732 54.55 -7.93 4.24
N LEU A 733 54.24 -7.80 2.94
CA LEU A 733 55.19 -8.13 1.87
C LEU A 733 56.44 -7.23 1.89
N ALA A 734 56.27 -5.93 2.14
CA ALA A 734 57.37 -4.98 2.25
C ALA A 734 58.24 -5.24 3.49
N PHE A 735 57.62 -5.52 4.64
CA PHE A 735 58.33 -5.86 5.88
C PHE A 735 59.11 -7.17 5.76
N ALA A 736 58.58 -8.14 5.02
CA ALA A 736 59.28 -9.40 4.71
C ALA A 736 60.41 -9.22 3.67
N GLY A 737 60.67 -7.99 3.20
CA GLY A 737 61.70 -7.69 2.18
C GLY A 737 61.34 -8.14 0.77
N LEU A 738 60.14 -8.71 0.56
CA LEU A 738 59.69 -9.22 -0.73
C LEU A 738 59.27 -8.10 -1.69
N LEU A 739 58.95 -6.91 -1.16
CA LEU A 739 58.75 -5.68 -1.92
C LEU A 739 59.77 -4.62 -1.49
N GLN A 740 60.50 -4.06 -2.44
CA GLN A 740 61.44 -2.95 -2.19
C GLN A 740 61.02 -1.68 -2.95
N PRO A 741 60.10 -0.88 -2.39
CA PRO A 741 59.80 0.44 -2.93
C PRO A 741 61.02 1.35 -2.75
N ARG A 742 61.73 1.66 -3.83
CA ARG A 742 62.98 2.46 -3.81
C ARG A 742 62.80 3.92 -3.35
N ALA A 743 61.57 4.43 -3.32
CA ALA A 743 61.22 5.79 -2.91
C ALA A 743 59.78 5.85 -2.37
N TRP A 744 59.40 6.97 -1.73
CA TRP A 744 58.02 7.21 -1.28
C TRP A 744 57.01 7.17 -2.43
N THR A 745 57.40 7.63 -3.63
CA THR A 745 56.62 7.48 -4.87
C THR A 745 56.45 6.01 -5.26
N GLY A 746 57.44 5.16 -4.95
CA GLY A 746 57.34 3.71 -5.09
C GLY A 746 56.32 3.07 -4.15
N VAL A 747 56.07 3.64 -2.97
CA VAL A 747 54.99 3.18 -2.08
C VAL A 747 53.63 3.54 -2.67
N VAL A 748 53.47 4.77 -3.17
CA VAL A 748 52.24 5.20 -3.86
C VAL A 748 52.00 4.35 -5.12
N ASN A 749 53.03 4.08 -5.91
CA ASN A 749 52.96 3.22 -7.08
C ASN A 749 52.70 1.75 -6.71
N ALA A 750 53.26 1.24 -5.61
CA ALA A 750 52.91 -0.11 -5.15
C ALA A 750 51.43 -0.18 -4.72
N VAL A 751 50.87 0.91 -4.20
CA VAL A 751 49.48 0.97 -3.74
C VAL A 751 48.49 1.11 -4.90
N PHE A 752 48.77 2.03 -5.84
CA PHE A 752 47.82 2.41 -6.91
C PHE A 752 48.21 1.88 -8.30
N ASP A 753 49.46 1.51 -8.49
CA ASP A 753 50.00 0.93 -9.72
C ASP A 753 50.39 -0.53 -9.52
N GLU A 754 51.45 -1.08 -10.13
CA GLU A 754 51.75 -2.52 -10.06
C GLU A 754 52.76 -2.84 -8.95
N SER A 755 52.29 -3.29 -7.78
CA SER A 755 53.16 -3.68 -6.65
C SER A 755 54.06 -4.84 -7.02
N TYR A 756 53.61 -5.72 -7.91
CA TYR A 756 54.41 -6.84 -8.39
C TYR A 756 55.70 -6.39 -9.11
N ARG A 757 55.72 -5.20 -9.75
CA ARG A 757 56.95 -4.65 -10.35
C ARG A 757 57.99 -4.26 -9.32
N HIS A 758 57.58 -4.03 -8.08
CA HIS A 758 58.46 -3.68 -6.97
C HIS A 758 58.97 -4.92 -6.21
N ARG A 759 58.78 -6.13 -6.76
CA ARG A 759 59.33 -7.35 -6.17
C ARG A 759 60.86 -7.29 -6.12
N ASP A 760 61.42 -7.70 -5.00
CA ASP A 760 62.86 -7.90 -4.90
C ASP A 760 63.24 -9.23 -5.55
N VAL A 761 63.79 -9.16 -6.76
CA VAL A 761 64.23 -10.33 -7.53
C VAL A 761 65.33 -11.10 -6.80
N GLN A 762 66.14 -10.43 -5.95
CA GLN A 762 67.22 -11.09 -5.21
C GLN A 762 66.68 -11.89 -4.02
N GLN A 763 65.62 -11.42 -3.36
CA GLN A 763 65.02 -12.13 -2.23
C GLN A 763 63.98 -13.18 -2.65
N CYS A 764 63.36 -13.00 -3.81
CA CYS A 764 62.27 -13.85 -4.29
C CYS A 764 62.72 -14.71 -5.49
N THR A 765 63.69 -15.58 -5.26
CA THR A 765 64.30 -16.43 -6.31
C THR A 765 63.50 -17.68 -6.64
N SER A 766 62.66 -18.17 -5.71
CA SER A 766 61.83 -19.35 -5.96
C SER A 766 60.52 -19.01 -6.69
N SER A 767 60.06 -19.91 -7.57
CA SER A 767 58.78 -19.76 -8.25
C SER A 767 57.61 -19.64 -7.26
N THR A 768 57.65 -20.40 -6.15
CA THR A 768 56.65 -20.33 -5.07
C THR A 768 56.60 -18.95 -4.41
N CYS A 769 57.75 -18.30 -4.20
CA CYS A 769 57.77 -16.93 -3.70
C CYS A 769 57.13 -15.97 -4.70
N GLN A 770 57.50 -16.07 -5.99
CA GLN A 770 56.97 -15.18 -7.03
C GLN A 770 55.46 -15.33 -7.19
N HIS A 771 54.97 -16.57 -7.13
CA HIS A 771 53.56 -16.97 -7.10
C HIS A 771 52.80 -16.34 -5.93
N PHE A 772 53.36 -16.46 -4.72
CA PHE A 772 52.77 -15.88 -3.52
C PHE A 772 52.72 -14.36 -3.57
N VAL A 773 53.82 -13.70 -3.98
CA VAL A 773 53.89 -12.24 -4.11
C VAL A 773 52.91 -11.74 -5.17
N ALA A 774 52.77 -12.43 -6.31
CA ALA A 774 51.82 -12.09 -7.36
C ALA A 774 50.37 -12.15 -6.85
N PHE A 775 50.00 -13.24 -6.16
CA PHE A 775 48.67 -13.41 -5.57
C PHE A 775 48.36 -12.32 -4.55
N ILE A 776 49.21 -12.14 -3.53
CA ILE A 776 48.96 -11.20 -2.42
C ILE A 776 48.96 -9.75 -2.92
N SER A 777 49.86 -9.40 -3.84
CA SER A 777 49.89 -8.08 -4.49
C SER A 777 48.57 -7.76 -5.19
N SER A 778 48.12 -8.65 -6.08
CA SER A 778 46.90 -8.48 -6.85
C SER A 778 45.65 -8.42 -5.94
N PHE A 779 45.59 -9.30 -4.94
CA PHE A 779 44.54 -9.31 -3.93
C PHE A 779 44.48 -7.97 -3.17
N ALA A 780 45.61 -7.51 -2.62
CA ALA A 780 45.69 -6.29 -1.83
C ALA A 780 45.28 -5.06 -2.63
N GLN A 781 45.78 -4.93 -3.86
CA GLN A 781 45.45 -3.82 -4.76
C GLN A 781 43.98 -3.77 -5.11
N THR A 782 43.38 -4.93 -5.39
CA THR A 782 41.95 -5.02 -5.70
C THR A 782 41.10 -4.54 -4.53
N LEU A 783 41.49 -4.86 -3.28
CA LEU A 783 40.81 -4.34 -2.08
C LEU A 783 40.96 -2.83 -1.90
N MET A 784 42.17 -2.29 -2.09
CA MET A 784 42.40 -0.85 -1.95
C MET A 784 41.67 -0.05 -3.04
N ILE A 785 41.61 -0.58 -4.27
CA ILE A 785 40.82 0.00 -5.36
C ILE A 785 39.34 0.02 -5.00
N ALA A 786 38.78 -1.10 -4.51
CA ALA A 786 37.39 -1.13 -4.03
C ALA A 786 37.15 -0.10 -2.92
N ALA A 787 38.08 -0.02 -1.96
CA ALA A 787 37.99 0.93 -0.85
C ALA A 787 38.02 2.39 -1.33
N ALA A 788 38.94 2.73 -2.23
CA ALA A 788 39.08 4.07 -2.79
C ALA A 788 37.84 4.48 -3.57
N ASN A 789 37.26 3.58 -4.37
CA ASN A 789 36.02 3.84 -5.08
C ASN A 789 34.83 4.03 -4.13
N LEU A 790 34.74 3.21 -3.07
CA LEU A 790 33.70 3.37 -2.06
C LEU A 790 33.85 4.71 -1.31
N ALA A 791 35.07 5.09 -0.94
CA ALA A 791 35.37 6.37 -0.33
C ALA A 791 35.05 7.55 -1.28
N MET A 792 35.37 7.44 -2.56
CA MET A 792 35.04 8.45 -3.57
C MET A 792 33.52 8.59 -3.74
N CYS A 793 32.77 7.49 -3.81
CA CYS A 793 31.32 7.54 -3.84
C CYS A 793 30.74 8.23 -2.60
N LEU A 794 31.28 7.96 -1.41
CA LEU A 794 30.90 8.65 -0.18
C LEU A 794 31.26 10.14 -0.22
N LEU A 795 32.46 10.50 -0.67
CA LEU A 795 32.89 11.89 -0.80
C LEU A 795 32.01 12.65 -1.81
N CYS A 796 31.73 12.08 -2.98
CA CYS A 796 30.80 12.65 -3.96
C CYS A 796 29.40 12.83 -3.35
N ALA A 797 28.95 11.87 -2.56
CA ALA A 797 27.68 11.93 -1.86
C ALA A 797 27.61 13.04 -0.79
N PHE A 798 28.72 13.28 -0.09
CA PHE A 798 28.84 14.35 0.91
C PHE A 798 29.04 15.73 0.27
N CYS A 799 29.88 15.85 -0.76
CA CYS A 799 30.23 17.12 -1.40
C CYS A 799 29.12 17.60 -2.34
N CYS A 800 28.46 16.67 -3.02
CA CYS A 800 27.43 16.94 -4.01
C CYS A 800 26.15 16.17 -3.68
N PRO A 801 25.50 16.42 -2.52
CA PRO A 801 24.24 15.77 -2.17
C PRO A 801 23.16 16.12 -3.20
N GLY A 802 23.26 17.30 -3.80
CA GLY A 802 22.48 17.71 -4.95
C GLY A 802 22.63 16.76 -6.12
N PHE A 803 23.84 16.28 -6.46
CA PHE A 803 24.10 15.37 -7.58
C PHE A 803 23.51 13.97 -7.35
N LEU A 804 23.56 13.47 -6.11
CA LEU A 804 22.84 12.23 -5.74
C LEU A 804 21.31 12.40 -5.70
N ARG A 805 20.83 13.59 -5.32
CA ARG A 805 19.39 13.89 -5.23
C ARG A 805 18.79 14.38 -6.56
N TRP A 806 19.60 14.87 -7.50
CA TRP A 806 19.14 15.48 -8.74
C TRP A 806 18.77 14.39 -9.73
N ARG A 807 17.45 14.28 -9.88
CA ARG A 807 16.71 13.30 -10.68
C ARG A 807 17.02 11.85 -10.27
N PRO A 808 16.04 11.14 -9.67
CA PRO A 808 15.94 9.70 -9.85
C PRO A 808 15.78 9.45 -11.35
N TYR A 809 16.93 9.41 -12.00
CA TYR A 809 17.15 9.09 -13.38
C TYR A 809 16.59 7.69 -13.56
N ARG A 810 15.80 7.46 -14.63
CA ARG A 810 15.36 6.09 -14.90
C ARG A 810 16.63 5.22 -14.93
N PRO A 811 16.69 4.07 -14.24
CA PRO A 811 17.81 3.15 -14.40
C PRO A 811 18.03 2.76 -15.88
N TYR A 812 17.04 3.00 -16.74
CA TYR A 812 17.05 2.74 -18.18
C TYR A 812 17.38 3.94 -19.11
N ASP A 813 17.22 5.21 -18.69
CA ASP A 813 17.38 6.36 -19.62
C ASP A 813 18.70 7.15 -19.43
N GLY A 814 19.42 6.95 -18.32
CA GLY A 814 20.60 7.77 -17.99
C GLY A 814 21.91 7.05 -17.79
N THR A 815 21.87 5.77 -17.46
CA THR A 815 23.05 4.91 -17.38
C THR A 815 23.86 4.94 -18.67
N PRO A 816 23.29 4.81 -19.90
CA PRO A 816 24.09 4.93 -21.11
C PRO A 816 24.69 6.33 -21.27
N ASN A 817 23.98 7.41 -20.97
CA ASN A 817 24.52 8.77 -21.13
C ASN A 817 25.61 9.12 -20.10
N ALA A 818 25.50 8.66 -18.85
CA ALA A 818 26.54 8.83 -17.85
C ALA A 818 27.77 7.97 -18.16
N ILE A 819 27.56 6.73 -18.64
CA ILE A 819 28.64 5.86 -19.13
C ILE A 819 29.30 6.50 -20.35
N ILE A 820 28.54 6.98 -21.34
CA ILE A 820 29.07 7.67 -22.52
C ILE A 820 29.83 8.93 -22.12
N ALA A 821 29.31 9.74 -21.20
CA ALA A 821 29.99 10.94 -20.72
C ALA A 821 31.29 10.60 -19.98
N LEU A 822 31.29 9.56 -19.14
CA LEU A 822 32.48 9.12 -18.43
C LEU A 822 33.50 8.46 -19.36
N VAL A 823 33.05 7.71 -20.37
CA VAL A 823 33.92 7.17 -21.44
C VAL A 823 34.48 8.32 -22.28
N ALA A 824 33.70 9.35 -22.58
CA ALA A 824 34.17 10.54 -23.29
C ALA A 824 35.18 11.34 -22.46
N ILE A 825 34.96 11.49 -21.15
CA ILE A 825 35.93 12.09 -20.22
C ILE A 825 37.18 11.23 -20.13
N ALA A 826 37.05 9.90 -20.05
CA ALA A 826 38.18 8.98 -20.06
C ALA A 826 39.00 9.13 -21.35
N ILE A 827 38.34 9.15 -22.50
CA ILE A 827 38.99 9.39 -23.80
C ILE A 827 39.66 10.77 -23.82
N ALA A 828 39.01 11.83 -23.31
CA ALA A 828 39.57 13.18 -23.25
C ALA A 828 40.78 13.29 -22.31
N VAL A 829 40.75 12.62 -21.15
CA VAL A 829 41.86 12.57 -20.20
C VAL A 829 43.05 11.81 -20.80
N VAL A 830 42.79 10.69 -21.47
CA VAL A 830 43.86 9.95 -22.13
C VAL A 830 44.40 10.73 -23.33
N ALA A 831 43.54 11.38 -24.12
CA ALA A 831 43.96 12.27 -25.21
C ALA A 831 44.77 13.48 -24.70
N ALA A 832 44.38 14.10 -23.57
CA ALA A 832 45.13 15.20 -22.97
C ALA A 832 46.50 14.76 -22.49
N ARG A 833 46.61 13.57 -21.89
CA ARG A 833 47.91 12.97 -21.53
C ARG A 833 48.75 12.69 -22.78
N PHE A 834 48.11 12.20 -23.84
CA PHE A 834 48.74 11.96 -25.15
C PHE A 834 49.24 13.24 -25.83
N ILE A 835 48.62 14.39 -25.55
CA ILE A 835 49.04 15.71 -26.06
C ILE A 835 50.20 16.29 -25.24
N LEU A 836 50.28 15.97 -23.95
CA LEU A 836 51.29 16.51 -23.03
C LEU A 836 52.62 15.73 -23.06
N ASP A 837 52.57 14.42 -23.34
CA ASP A 837 53.75 13.60 -23.58
C ASP A 837 54.04 13.59 -25.10
N GLU A 838 55.32 13.59 -25.53
CA GLU A 838 55.65 13.43 -26.97
C GLU A 838 54.90 12.21 -27.52
N PRO A 839 54.10 12.35 -28.60
CA PRO A 839 53.26 11.27 -29.05
C PRO A 839 54.15 10.07 -29.38
N PRO A 840 53.88 8.87 -28.81
CA PRO A 840 54.52 7.66 -29.31
C PRO A 840 54.26 7.57 -30.81
N HIS A 841 55.18 6.97 -31.57
CA HIS A 841 55.01 6.71 -33.01
C HIS A 841 53.56 6.38 -33.33
N GLU A 842 52.99 7.01 -34.36
CA GLU A 842 51.54 6.99 -34.68
C GLU A 842 50.93 5.59 -34.63
N ASP A 843 51.72 4.58 -34.96
CA ASP A 843 51.38 3.15 -34.96
C ASP A 843 50.97 2.60 -33.57
N TYR A 844 51.45 3.19 -32.47
CA TYR A 844 51.22 2.71 -31.10
C TYR A 844 50.18 3.51 -30.31
N ALA A 845 49.69 4.62 -30.88
CA ALA A 845 48.80 5.55 -30.19
C ALA A 845 47.55 4.85 -29.63
N PHE A 846 46.96 3.96 -30.42
CA PHE A 846 45.74 3.24 -30.05
C PHE A 846 45.98 2.20 -28.94
N ALA A 847 47.08 1.45 -29.01
CA ALA A 847 47.44 0.47 -27.97
C ALA A 847 47.67 1.14 -26.61
N VAL A 848 48.37 2.27 -26.60
CA VAL A 848 48.62 3.08 -25.40
C VAL A 848 47.30 3.67 -24.87
N LEU A 849 46.44 4.20 -25.74
CA LEU A 849 45.11 4.68 -25.38
C LEU A 849 44.25 3.58 -24.75
N PHE A 850 44.22 2.41 -25.38
CA PHE A 850 43.44 1.25 -24.94
C PHE A 850 43.93 0.72 -23.59
N LEU A 851 45.25 0.67 -23.39
CA LEU A 851 45.86 0.36 -22.10
C LEU A 851 45.32 1.29 -21.02
N TYR A 852 45.52 2.60 -21.17
CA TYR A 852 45.11 3.57 -20.15
C TYR A 852 43.60 3.58 -19.93
N LEU A 853 42.79 3.39 -20.98
CA LEU A 853 41.35 3.25 -20.85
C LEU A 853 40.98 2.00 -20.03
N THR A 854 41.68 0.88 -20.25
CA THR A 854 41.49 -0.35 -19.46
C THR A 854 41.85 -0.12 -18.00
N GLN A 855 42.99 0.54 -17.72
CA GLN A 855 43.39 0.85 -16.33
C GLN A 855 42.37 1.77 -15.65
N LEU A 856 41.94 2.83 -16.34
CA LEU A 856 40.96 3.78 -15.81
C LEU A 856 39.60 3.10 -15.55
N CYS A 857 39.14 2.26 -16.48
CA CYS A 857 37.95 1.43 -16.32
C CYS A 857 38.06 0.48 -15.12
N ALA A 858 39.16 -0.26 -15.02
CA ALA A 858 39.38 -1.27 -14.00
C ALA A 858 39.61 -0.69 -12.58
N ARG A 859 40.25 0.48 -12.49
CA ARG A 859 40.67 1.08 -11.21
C ARG A 859 39.71 2.14 -10.68
N CYS A 860 38.91 2.77 -11.53
CA CYS A 860 38.07 3.90 -11.12
C CYS A 860 36.66 3.83 -11.72
N LEU A 861 36.58 3.92 -13.05
CA LEU A 861 35.32 4.22 -13.71
C LEU A 861 34.25 3.14 -13.49
N VAL A 862 34.55 1.87 -13.77
CA VAL A 862 33.55 0.80 -13.61
C VAL A 862 33.17 0.63 -12.15
N PRO A 863 34.08 0.45 -11.17
CA PRO A 863 33.70 0.36 -9.77
C PRO A 863 32.86 1.53 -9.26
N ALA A 864 33.21 2.77 -9.63
CA ALA A 864 32.44 3.95 -9.28
C ALA A 864 31.03 3.93 -9.89
N LEU A 865 30.90 3.51 -11.15
CA LEU A 865 29.61 3.32 -11.82
C LEU A 865 28.78 2.20 -11.19
N VAL A 866 29.39 1.09 -10.78
CA VAL A 866 28.70 0.00 -10.07
C VAL A 866 28.13 0.53 -8.76
N LEU A 867 28.98 1.16 -7.96
CA LEU A 867 28.60 1.72 -6.66
C LEU A 867 27.53 2.80 -6.84
N TRP A 868 27.65 3.64 -7.86
CA TRP A 868 26.64 4.63 -8.21
C TRP A 868 25.31 3.99 -8.63
N ALA A 869 25.34 2.96 -9.48
CA ALA A 869 24.15 2.23 -9.90
C ALA A 869 23.45 1.58 -8.70
N VAL A 870 24.21 1.00 -7.78
CA VAL A 870 23.67 0.43 -6.53
C VAL A 870 23.13 1.54 -5.61
N VAL A 871 23.84 2.65 -5.43
CA VAL A 871 23.38 3.77 -4.59
C VAL A 871 22.10 4.40 -5.15
N SER A 872 22.05 4.64 -6.45
CA SER A 872 20.95 5.32 -7.14
C SER A 872 19.71 4.45 -7.31
N ALA A 873 19.89 3.17 -7.67
CA ALA A 873 18.77 2.24 -7.83
C ALA A 873 18.07 1.97 -6.49
N TRP A 874 18.80 2.00 -5.37
CA TRP A 874 18.28 1.53 -4.09
C TRP A 874 18.14 2.63 -3.02
N GLY A 875 18.46 3.88 -3.35
CA GLY A 875 18.14 5.01 -2.49
C GLY A 875 19.00 5.13 -1.24
N LEU A 876 20.30 4.85 -1.37
CA LEU A 876 21.22 4.82 -0.24
C LEU A 876 21.32 6.21 0.40
N ARG A 877 20.79 6.35 1.63
CA ARG A 877 20.79 7.61 2.38
C ARG A 877 22.06 7.73 3.22
N ILE A 878 22.89 8.71 2.88
CA ILE A 878 23.90 9.20 3.80
C ILE A 878 23.22 10.14 4.77
N ARG A 879 22.92 9.63 5.96
CA ARG A 879 22.48 10.44 7.11
C ARG A 879 23.65 11.34 7.50
N THR A 880 23.70 12.56 6.96
CA THR A 880 24.60 13.58 7.49
C THR A 880 24.10 13.86 8.90
N ARG A 881 24.96 13.69 9.91
CA ARG A 881 24.61 14.04 11.29
C ARG A 881 24.45 15.56 11.29
N GLY A 882 23.23 16.02 11.06
CA GLY A 882 22.89 17.43 11.13
C GLY A 882 23.28 17.88 12.52
N ARG A 883 24.32 18.72 12.61
CA ARG A 883 24.62 19.48 13.82
C ARG A 883 23.46 20.46 13.93
N SER A 884 22.33 20.01 14.48
CA SER A 884 21.29 20.92 14.90
C SER A 884 21.96 21.87 15.88
N LYS A 885 21.99 23.16 15.51
CA LYS A 885 22.35 24.25 16.40
C LYS A 885 21.14 24.61 17.28
N ASP A 886 20.40 23.61 17.76
CA ASP A 886 19.48 23.81 18.87
C ASP A 886 20.33 23.87 20.14
N ASN A 887 20.88 25.05 20.37
CA ASN A 887 21.36 25.47 21.68
C ASN A 887 20.15 25.46 22.63
N GLY A 888 20.08 24.47 23.52
CA GLY A 888 19.30 24.58 24.74
C GLY A 888 18.28 23.47 25.02
N SER A 889 18.74 22.23 25.11
CA SER A 889 18.40 21.30 26.20
C SER A 889 19.04 19.95 25.88
N ALA A 890 20.20 19.71 26.49
CA ALA A 890 20.83 18.40 26.49
C ALA A 890 20.02 17.48 27.42
N GLU A 891 19.27 16.56 26.84
CA GLU A 891 18.94 15.27 27.47
C GLU A 891 18.77 14.19 26.38
N ASP A 892 19.67 13.21 26.46
CA ASP A 892 19.63 11.83 25.97
C ASP A 892 19.45 11.53 24.46
N CYS A 893 20.60 11.44 23.81
CA CYS A 893 20.78 10.78 22.53
C CYS A 893 20.93 9.26 22.74
N CYS A 894 19.90 8.50 22.38
CA CYS A 894 19.84 7.04 22.39
C CYS A 894 21.06 6.37 21.74
N VAL A 895 21.85 5.67 22.58
CA VAL A 895 22.54 4.45 22.18
C VAL A 895 21.58 3.31 22.51
N VAL A 896 20.85 2.80 21.52
CA VAL A 896 20.06 1.56 21.70
C VAL A 896 21.02 0.37 21.71
N GLY A 897 21.49 0.04 22.91
CA GLY A 897 21.89 -1.32 23.24
C GLY A 897 20.64 -2.18 23.40
N ARG A 898 20.63 -3.35 22.78
CA ARG A 898 19.61 -4.40 22.95
C ARG A 898 19.33 -4.64 24.43
N ALA A 899 18.08 -4.45 24.85
CA ALA A 899 17.47 -5.18 25.96
C ALA A 899 16.07 -5.62 25.52
N SER A 900 15.87 -6.92 25.51
CA SER A 900 14.57 -7.57 25.33
C SER A 900 13.68 -7.26 26.53
N GLY A 901 12.63 -6.45 26.32
CA GLY A 901 11.55 -6.24 27.28
C GLY A 901 10.29 -5.82 26.54
N SER A 902 9.23 -6.63 26.61
CA SER A 902 7.92 -6.29 26.07
C SER A 902 7.31 -5.14 26.89
N ALA A 903 7.20 -3.97 26.28
CA ALA A 903 6.43 -2.86 26.82
C ALA A 903 5.11 -2.75 26.04
N THR A 904 4.02 -3.15 26.69
CA THR A 904 2.64 -2.83 26.33
C THR A 904 2.42 -1.32 26.48
N TYR A 905 2.03 -0.65 25.39
CA TYR A 905 1.54 0.73 25.44
C TYR A 905 0.14 0.76 26.07
N SER A 906 0.03 1.29 27.29
CA SER A 906 -1.24 1.73 27.89
C SER A 906 -1.46 3.20 27.53
N LEU A 907 -2.60 3.51 26.90
CA LEU A 907 -3.07 4.88 26.69
C LEU A 907 -3.92 5.27 27.90
N ASP A 908 -3.40 6.14 28.76
CA ASP A 908 -4.15 6.69 29.89
C ASP A 908 -5.03 7.88 29.50
N SER A 909 -6.18 7.91 30.17
CA SER A 909 -7.35 8.79 30.15
C SER A 909 -7.09 10.29 30.45
N PRO A 910 -7.95 11.23 30.03
CA PRO A 910 -7.80 12.66 30.35
C PRO A 910 -8.23 13.00 31.78
N ARG A 911 -7.43 13.82 32.46
CA ARG A 911 -7.74 14.41 33.78
C ARG A 911 -8.84 15.48 33.65
N SER A 912 -9.90 15.31 34.45
CA SER A 912 -10.85 16.33 34.83
C SER A 912 -10.23 17.32 35.83
N LEU A 913 -10.56 18.60 35.69
CA LEU A 913 -10.29 19.64 36.69
C LEU A 913 -11.50 20.58 36.72
N ASP A 914 -12.37 20.36 37.71
CA ASP A 914 -13.30 21.36 38.22
C ASP A 914 -12.84 21.75 39.64
N THR A 915 -12.75 23.05 39.92
CA THR A 915 -13.30 23.67 41.15
C THR A 915 -13.19 25.19 41.08
N ALA A 916 -14.28 25.84 41.49
CA ALA A 916 -14.56 27.27 41.43
C ALA A 916 -14.02 28.07 42.65
N HIS A 917 -13.76 29.37 42.47
CA HIS A 917 -14.50 30.51 43.07
C HIS A 917 -13.68 31.81 43.25
N SER A 918 -14.42 32.92 43.12
CA SER A 918 -14.21 34.29 43.65
C SER A 918 -13.38 35.30 42.85
N GLY A 919 -14.05 36.39 42.40
CA GLY A 919 -13.45 37.73 42.21
C GLY A 919 -13.46 38.52 43.54
N PRO A 920 -13.20 39.86 43.59
CA PRO A 920 -13.22 40.85 42.51
C PRO A 920 -12.10 41.93 42.51
N GLU A 921 -12.24 42.89 41.57
CA GLU A 921 -11.71 44.28 41.46
C GLU A 921 -10.46 44.62 40.60
N PRO A 922 -10.49 45.76 39.83
CA PRO A 922 -9.46 46.19 38.87
C PRO A 922 -8.62 47.40 39.33
N PRO A 923 -7.46 47.70 38.69
CA PRO A 923 -7.28 49.01 38.03
C PRO A 923 -6.24 48.98 36.85
N PRO A 924 -5.72 50.11 36.32
CA PRO A 924 -6.26 51.00 35.28
C PRO A 924 -5.38 51.03 33.98
N PRO A 925 -5.72 51.81 32.93
CA PRO A 925 -5.02 51.75 31.65
C PRO A 925 -3.85 52.76 31.58
N GLN A 926 -2.76 52.38 30.93
CA GLN A 926 -1.76 53.35 30.45
C GLN A 926 -1.46 53.17 28.96
N SER A 927 -1.76 54.27 28.28
CA SER A 927 -1.39 54.70 26.95
C SER A 927 0.10 54.59 26.63
N GLY A 928 0.42 54.26 25.38
CA GLY A 928 1.79 54.31 24.84
C GLY A 928 1.82 54.38 23.32
N LEU A 929 1.27 55.44 22.76
CA LEU A 929 1.37 55.83 21.36
C LEU A 929 2.83 56.17 21.01
N ARG A 930 3.44 55.53 20.00
CA ARG A 930 4.52 56.14 19.23
C ARG A 930 4.54 55.63 17.79
N VAL A 931 3.98 56.47 16.93
CA VAL A 931 4.26 56.53 15.49
C VAL A 931 5.63 57.19 15.32
N GLN A 932 6.50 56.59 14.51
CA GLN A 932 7.42 57.37 13.69
C GLN A 932 7.65 56.67 12.34
N LEU A 933 7.20 57.37 11.30
CA LEU A 933 7.49 57.18 9.89
C LEU A 933 8.96 57.54 9.60
N GLY A 934 9.53 56.91 8.57
CA GLY A 934 10.52 57.61 7.73
C GLY A 934 11.60 56.75 7.07
N GLY A 935 11.41 56.47 5.78
CA GLY A 935 12.44 56.35 4.73
C GLY A 935 13.41 55.16 4.79
N ALA A 936 13.98 54.65 3.71
CA ALA A 936 13.93 55.00 2.30
C ALA A 936 14.38 53.78 1.48
N VAL A 937 13.93 53.76 0.22
CA VAL A 937 14.32 52.86 -0.87
C VAL A 937 15.80 53.04 -1.23
N GLN A 938 16.54 51.96 -1.51
CA GLN A 938 17.35 51.80 -2.74
C GLN A 938 18.21 50.50 -2.85
N HIS A 939 18.18 49.94 -4.06
CA HIS A 939 19.16 49.12 -4.82
C HIS A 939 19.58 47.72 -4.28
N VAL A 940 19.26 46.61 -4.97
CA VAL A 940 19.75 46.07 -6.27
C VAL A 940 21.14 45.42 -6.18
N SER A 941 21.14 44.09 -6.40
CA SER A 941 22.18 43.17 -6.87
C SER A 941 23.53 43.08 -6.14
N VAL A 942 23.84 41.89 -5.62
CA VAL A 942 24.74 40.90 -6.27
C VAL A 942 24.13 39.52 -6.10
#